data_AF-A0ABC9U0U3-F1
#
_entry.id   AF-A0ABC9U0U3-F1
#
_cell.length_a   1.000
_cell.length_b   1.000
_cell.length_c   1.000
_cell.angle_alpha   90.00
_cell.angle_beta   90.00
_cell.angle_gamma   90.00
#
_symmetry.space_group_name_H-M   'P 1'
#
loop_
_entity.id
_entity.type
_entity.pdbx_description
1 polymer ?
#
loop_
_entity_poly.entity_id
_entity_poly.type
_entity_poly.pdbx_seq_one_letter_code
_entity_poly.pdbx_strand_id
1 'polypeptide(L)'
;MKPDIVFYYAICYNWIRTLVRMGMKGVRNMISVIKRDGEVADFNLGKITNAIKKAFKATKNDYNQEILELLSLRVTADFQSKMTDGKVSVEQIQDSVEHVLEQTGYTEVAKAYILYRKQREKIRNMKATILDYKDVVNSYVQVEDWRVKENSTVTYSVGGLILSNSGAVTANYWLSEIYDHEIAEAHREADIHLHDLSMLTGYCAGWSLKQLLTEGLGGIPGKITSSPAKHLSVLCNQMVNFLGIMQNEWAGAQAFSSFDTYLAPFVKVDNLSYDAVKKCIESFIYGVNTPSRWGTQAPFSNITLDWTVPEDMAEMNAIVGGKEVDFKYKDCKPEMDMINKAFIETMVEGDANGRGFQYPIPTYSITKDFDWSDTENNRLLFEMTSKYGTPYFSNYINSDMQPSDVRSMCCRLRLDLRELRKKTGGFFGSGESTGSVGVVTINMPRIAYLAVNEEDFYRRLDHMMDIAARSLRIKREVITKLLDNGLYPYTKQYLGTFANHFSTIGLLGMNEAGLNARWLRKDMTHEETQTFTKDVLNHMRERLADYQELYGDLYNLEATPAESTSYRLAKHDRKRYPDIITAGEPGETPYYTNSSHLPVGYTTDIFDALDVQDEIQTLYTSGTVFHAFLGEKLPDWKSASKLVRTIAENYKLPYYTLSPTYSICQDHGYLIGEHFTCPVCGRKAEVYSRITGYYRPVQNWNEGKTQEYKDRKSYDITRSVLKNGTTFVLEPEKSADWAESGAKEGIYLFTTKTCPNCRMAKEFLKDREYEVVDAEENPELSDRFGIMQAPTLVQVGRDGEVKKYVNASNIRRFVEESR
;
A
#
# COMPACT_ATOMS: atom_id res chain seq x y z
N MET A 1 -59.15 63.88 7.81
CA MET A 1 -59.46 63.51 6.40
C MET A 1 -58.25 62.74 5.86
N LYS A 2 -58.33 61.50 5.41
CA LYS A 2 -59.46 60.74 4.85
C LYS A 2 -59.61 59.35 5.50
N PRO A 3 -60.82 58.95 5.92
CA PRO A 3 -61.15 57.59 6.34
C PRO A 3 -61.07 56.52 5.23
N ASP A 4 -60.73 56.92 4.00
CA ASP A 4 -60.92 56.08 2.81
C ASP A 4 -59.81 55.03 2.56
N ILE A 5 -58.65 55.14 3.19
CA ILE A 5 -57.52 54.20 2.94
C ILE A 5 -57.70 52.87 3.68
N VAL A 6 -58.22 52.89 4.91
CA VAL A 6 -58.45 51.66 5.70
C VAL A 6 -59.60 50.85 5.10
N PHE A 7 -60.60 51.52 4.53
CA PHE A 7 -61.70 50.88 3.81
C PHE A 7 -61.22 50.23 2.50
N TYR A 8 -60.28 50.86 1.78
CA TYR A 8 -59.71 50.32 0.54
C TYR A 8 -58.88 49.04 0.78
N TYR A 9 -58.08 49.00 1.85
CA TYR A 9 -57.29 47.81 2.20
C TYR A 9 -58.16 46.64 2.71
N ALA A 10 -59.22 46.92 3.47
CA ALA A 10 -60.16 45.90 3.94
C ALA A 10 -60.97 45.29 2.78
N ILE A 11 -61.34 46.12 1.78
CA ILE A 11 -62.03 45.66 0.57
C ILE A 11 -61.06 44.84 -0.30
N CYS A 12 -59.83 45.30 -0.55
CA CYS A 12 -58.83 44.52 -1.29
C CYS A 12 -58.49 43.18 -0.62
N TYR A 13 -58.37 43.15 0.71
CA TYR A 13 -58.11 41.91 1.45
C TYR A 13 -59.27 40.91 1.35
N ASN A 14 -60.51 41.36 1.48
CA ASN A 14 -61.68 40.49 1.30
C ASN A 14 -61.90 40.07 -0.17
N TRP A 15 -61.55 40.91 -1.13
CA TRP A 15 -61.64 40.59 -2.55
C TRP A 15 -60.59 39.55 -2.97
N ILE A 16 -59.33 39.70 -2.50
CA ILE A 16 -58.27 38.69 -2.66
C ILE A 16 -58.65 37.38 -1.96
N ARG A 17 -59.20 37.45 -0.74
CA ARG A 17 -59.65 36.26 0.02
C ARG A 17 -60.81 35.53 -0.67
N THR A 18 -61.66 36.26 -1.40
CA THR A 18 -62.78 35.69 -2.17
C THR A 18 -62.30 35.11 -3.51
N LEU A 19 -61.37 35.78 -4.20
CA LEU A 19 -60.71 35.27 -5.42
C LEU A 19 -59.89 34.00 -5.15
N VAL A 20 -59.17 33.93 -4.02
CA VAL A 20 -58.44 32.73 -3.60
C VAL A 20 -59.40 31.58 -3.26
N ARG A 21 -60.58 31.85 -2.69
CA ARG A 21 -61.61 30.82 -2.42
C ARG A 21 -62.36 30.37 -3.67
N MET A 22 -62.59 31.25 -4.64
CA MET A 22 -63.33 30.93 -5.88
C MET A 22 -62.44 30.29 -6.96
N GLY A 23 -61.10 30.43 -6.88
CA GLY A 23 -60.15 29.81 -7.81
C GLY A 23 -59.67 28.38 -7.46
N MET A 24 -60.01 27.84 -6.29
CA MET A 24 -59.49 26.55 -5.80
C MET A 24 -60.35 25.33 -6.16
N LYS A 25 -60.91 25.29 -7.37
CA LYS A 25 -61.43 24.06 -7.98
C LYS A 25 -60.96 23.99 -9.44
N GLY A 26 -59.67 23.76 -9.64
CA GLY A 26 -59.17 23.45 -10.99
C GLY A 26 -57.76 23.93 -11.37
N VAL A 27 -56.81 24.07 -10.44
CA VAL A 27 -55.40 24.27 -10.81
C VAL A 27 -54.57 23.14 -10.20
N ARG A 28 -54.08 22.23 -11.05
CA ARG A 28 -53.06 21.23 -10.69
C ARG A 28 -51.81 21.99 -10.20
N ASN A 29 -51.28 21.63 -9.03
CA ASN A 29 -50.07 22.21 -8.45
C ASN A 29 -48.90 22.16 -9.46
N MET A 30 -48.34 23.32 -9.83
CA MET A 30 -47.17 23.42 -10.73
C MET A 30 -45.82 23.28 -10.02
N ILE A 31 -45.79 23.18 -8.69
CA ILE A 31 -44.55 23.12 -7.91
C ILE A 31 -44.33 21.71 -7.38
N SER A 32 -43.21 21.11 -7.76
CA SER A 32 -42.74 19.82 -7.27
C SER A 32 -41.51 19.98 -6.39
N VAL A 33 -41.41 19.17 -5.35
CA VAL A 33 -40.29 19.16 -4.39
C VAL A 33 -39.45 17.92 -4.61
N ILE A 34 -38.17 18.10 -4.89
CA ILE A 34 -37.18 17.03 -4.95
C ILE A 34 -36.74 16.73 -3.52
N LYS A 35 -37.14 15.58 -3.00
CA LYS A 35 -36.66 15.06 -1.72
C LYS A 35 -35.18 14.65 -1.87
N ARG A 36 -34.53 14.46 -0.73
CA ARG A 36 -33.08 14.18 -0.65
C ARG A 36 -32.69 12.80 -1.18
N ASP A 37 -33.63 11.87 -1.27
CA ASP A 37 -33.51 10.55 -1.88
C ASP A 37 -33.79 10.57 -3.40
N GLY A 38 -34.01 11.75 -3.98
CA GLY A 38 -34.35 11.92 -5.39
C GLY A 38 -35.85 11.75 -5.70
N GLU A 39 -36.68 11.36 -4.71
CA GLU A 39 -38.12 11.21 -4.91
C GLU A 39 -38.77 12.59 -5.14
N VAL A 40 -39.62 12.69 -6.16
CA VAL A 40 -40.36 13.92 -6.47
C VAL A 40 -41.74 13.85 -5.82
N ALA A 41 -42.07 14.85 -4.99
CA ALA A 41 -43.37 14.93 -4.32
C ALA A 41 -44.03 16.30 -4.50
N ASP A 42 -45.35 16.35 -4.36
CA ASP A 42 -46.12 17.59 -4.46
C ASP A 42 -45.74 18.59 -3.35
N PHE A 43 -45.63 19.86 -3.74
CA PHE A 43 -45.41 20.95 -2.79
C PHE A 43 -46.57 21.09 -1.80
N ASN A 44 -46.25 21.24 -0.52
CA ASN A 44 -47.23 21.44 0.55
C ASN A 44 -46.78 22.56 1.49
N LEU A 45 -47.43 23.72 1.38
CA LEU A 45 -47.17 24.90 2.19
C LEU A 45 -47.27 24.63 3.70
N GLY A 46 -48.21 23.77 4.12
CA GLY A 46 -48.41 23.42 5.52
C GLY A 46 -47.20 22.74 6.17
N LYS A 47 -46.32 22.10 5.39
CA LYS A 47 -45.05 21.56 5.93
C LYS A 47 -44.10 22.67 6.35
N ILE A 48 -44.02 23.76 5.59
CA ILE A 48 -43.22 24.95 5.93
C ILE A 48 -43.81 25.65 7.15
N THR A 49 -45.12 25.90 7.15
CA THR A 49 -45.83 26.53 8.28
C THR A 49 -45.62 25.78 9.58
N ASN A 50 -45.71 24.45 9.56
CA ASN A 50 -45.48 23.62 10.73
C ASN A 50 -44.01 23.63 11.19
N ALA A 51 -43.05 23.71 10.27
CA ALA A 51 -41.63 23.77 10.60
C ALA A 51 -41.28 25.11 11.27
N ILE A 52 -41.76 26.22 10.72
CA ILE A 52 -41.63 27.57 11.31
C ILE A 52 -42.30 27.61 12.69
N LYS A 53 -43.54 27.09 12.81
CA LYS A 53 -44.26 27.01 14.09
C LYS A 53 -43.49 26.27 15.18
N LYS A 54 -42.78 25.19 14.82
CA LYS A 54 -41.94 24.45 15.78
C LYS A 54 -40.76 25.29 16.25
N ALA A 55 -40.13 26.07 15.39
CA ALA A 55 -39.05 26.97 15.75
C ALA A 55 -39.52 28.10 16.69
N PHE A 56 -40.68 28.70 16.41
CA PHE A 56 -41.31 29.69 17.31
C PHE A 56 -41.62 29.10 18.69
N LYS A 57 -42.19 27.89 18.73
CA LYS A 57 -42.44 27.18 19.99
C LYS A 57 -41.17 26.89 20.78
N ALA A 58 -40.09 26.49 20.11
CA ALA A 58 -38.83 26.13 20.76
C ALA A 58 -38.15 27.34 21.43
N THR A 59 -38.32 28.53 20.87
CA THR A 59 -37.75 29.79 21.38
C THR A 59 -38.69 30.55 22.32
N LYS A 60 -39.92 30.05 22.53
CA LYS A 60 -40.98 30.72 23.32
C LYS A 60 -41.33 32.13 22.81
N ASN A 61 -41.11 32.41 21.52
CA ASN A 61 -41.55 33.65 20.90
C ASN A 61 -43.06 33.61 20.65
N ASP A 62 -43.72 34.76 20.78
CA ASP A 62 -45.14 34.90 20.46
C ASP A 62 -45.37 34.79 18.96
N TYR A 63 -46.41 34.06 18.57
CA TYR A 63 -46.85 33.93 17.19
C TYR A 63 -48.36 33.74 17.15
N ASN A 64 -48.97 34.16 16.05
CA ASN A 64 -50.34 33.82 15.72
C ASN A 64 -50.39 33.12 14.35
N GLN A 65 -51.58 32.67 13.95
CA GLN A 65 -51.74 31.92 12.70
C GLN A 65 -51.43 32.78 11.46
N GLU A 66 -51.74 34.07 11.51
CA GLU A 66 -51.53 35.03 10.42
C GLU A 66 -50.03 35.26 10.15
N ILE A 67 -49.23 35.39 11.22
CA ILE A 67 -47.76 35.52 11.13
C ILE A 67 -47.15 34.28 10.47
N LEU A 68 -47.57 33.08 10.90
CA LEU A 68 -47.04 31.83 10.34
C LEU A 68 -47.39 31.68 8.85
N GLU A 69 -48.61 32.04 8.46
CA GLU A 69 -49.06 32.00 7.07
C GLU A 69 -48.30 33.01 6.21
N LEU A 70 -48.13 34.24 6.70
CA LEU A 70 -47.37 35.28 6.01
C LEU A 70 -45.90 34.88 5.79
N LEU A 71 -45.24 34.36 6.83
CA LEU A 71 -43.85 33.88 6.72
C LEU A 71 -43.74 32.71 5.74
N SER A 72 -44.69 31.77 5.78
CA SER A 72 -44.70 30.62 4.86
C SER A 72 -44.87 31.06 3.40
N LEU A 73 -45.74 32.05 3.14
CA LEU A 73 -45.92 32.62 1.81
C LEU A 73 -44.69 33.39 1.34
N ARG A 74 -44.01 34.10 2.24
CA ARG A 74 -42.76 34.79 1.92
C ARG A 74 -41.64 33.81 1.58
N VAL A 75 -41.57 32.66 2.25
CA VAL A 75 -40.66 31.56 1.88
C VAL A 75 -40.97 31.05 0.47
N THR A 76 -42.25 30.90 0.11
CA THR A 76 -42.59 30.50 -1.27
C THR A 76 -42.20 31.53 -2.32
N ALA A 77 -42.27 32.82 -2.00
CA ALA A 77 -41.79 33.86 -2.90
C ALA A 77 -40.25 33.84 -3.01
N ASP A 78 -39.55 33.56 -1.90
CA ASP A 78 -38.08 33.55 -1.86
C ASP A 78 -37.46 32.43 -2.71
N PHE A 79 -37.99 31.19 -2.62
CA PHE A 79 -37.40 30.08 -3.37
C PHE A 79 -37.80 30.07 -4.85
N GLN A 80 -38.73 30.92 -5.31
CA GLN A 80 -39.18 30.92 -6.72
C GLN A 80 -38.02 31.13 -7.69
N SER A 81 -37.07 32.01 -7.35
CA SER A 81 -35.86 32.26 -8.16
C SER A 81 -34.87 31.10 -8.16
N LYS A 82 -35.01 30.15 -7.22
CA LYS A 82 -34.17 28.96 -7.05
C LYS A 82 -34.75 27.72 -7.75
N MET A 83 -35.94 27.85 -8.36
CA MET A 83 -36.61 26.75 -9.05
C MET A 83 -36.02 26.50 -10.44
N THR A 84 -36.01 25.23 -10.85
CA THR A 84 -35.66 24.83 -12.22
C THR A 84 -36.74 23.87 -12.73
N ASP A 85 -37.33 24.16 -13.88
CA ASP A 85 -38.42 23.37 -14.49
C ASP A 85 -39.59 23.04 -13.55
N GLY A 86 -40.01 24.00 -12.71
CA GLY A 86 -41.09 23.79 -11.75
C GLY A 86 -40.70 22.95 -10.52
N LYS A 87 -39.42 22.60 -10.36
CA LYS A 87 -38.89 21.80 -9.25
C LYS A 87 -38.01 22.64 -8.33
N VAL A 88 -38.04 22.30 -7.04
CA VAL A 88 -37.17 22.88 -6.00
C VAL A 88 -36.70 21.79 -5.05
N SER A 89 -35.45 21.82 -4.60
CA SER A 89 -34.95 20.85 -3.63
C SER A 89 -35.42 21.18 -2.21
N VAL A 90 -35.49 20.15 -1.36
CA VAL A 90 -35.79 20.36 0.07
C VAL A 90 -34.75 21.29 0.74
N GLU A 91 -33.48 21.25 0.33
CA GLU A 91 -32.45 22.15 0.89
C GLU A 91 -32.73 23.61 0.53
N GLN A 92 -33.02 23.90 -0.74
CA GLN A 92 -33.32 25.25 -1.20
C GLN A 92 -34.54 25.84 -0.46
N ILE A 93 -35.58 25.04 -0.20
CA ILE A 93 -36.72 25.47 0.62
C ILE A 93 -36.25 25.78 2.05
N GLN A 94 -35.42 24.93 2.64
CA GLN A 94 -34.95 25.12 4.03
C GLN A 94 -34.07 26.36 4.17
N ASP A 95 -33.19 26.62 3.21
CA ASP A 95 -32.36 27.83 3.17
C ASP A 95 -33.23 29.08 3.01
N SER A 96 -34.31 29.00 2.23
CA SER A 96 -35.30 30.08 2.13
C SER A 96 -36.07 30.32 3.43
N VAL A 97 -36.33 29.27 4.23
CA VAL A 97 -36.94 29.44 5.57
C VAL A 97 -36.00 30.21 6.50
N GLU A 98 -34.72 29.85 6.51
CA GLU A 98 -33.70 30.53 7.30
C GLU A 98 -33.58 32.00 6.90
N HIS A 99 -33.40 32.25 5.60
CA HIS A 99 -33.27 33.59 5.06
C HIS A 99 -34.46 34.49 5.38
N VAL A 100 -35.69 33.98 5.23
CA VAL A 100 -36.91 34.75 5.53
C VAL A 100 -37.05 35.05 7.02
N LEU A 101 -36.72 34.10 7.91
CA LEU A 101 -36.77 34.33 9.34
C LEU A 101 -35.75 35.37 9.80
N GLU A 102 -34.55 35.40 9.21
CA GLU A 102 -33.55 36.43 9.48
C GLU A 102 -33.99 37.81 8.97
N GLN A 103 -34.44 37.89 7.71
CA GLN A 103 -34.89 39.16 7.11
C GLN A 103 -36.09 39.78 7.81
N THR A 104 -36.90 38.98 8.50
CA THR A 104 -38.10 39.46 9.20
C THR A 104 -37.84 39.78 10.68
N GLY A 105 -36.58 39.73 11.12
CA GLY A 105 -36.18 40.07 12.49
C GLY A 105 -36.36 38.95 13.51
N TYR A 106 -36.67 37.73 13.08
CA TYR A 106 -36.82 36.55 13.94
C TYR A 106 -35.50 35.75 14.04
N THR A 107 -34.38 36.43 14.28
CA THR A 107 -33.03 35.83 14.29
C THR A 107 -32.90 34.66 15.27
N GLU A 108 -33.48 34.77 16.47
CA GLU A 108 -33.44 33.68 17.46
C GLU A 108 -34.27 32.46 17.02
N VAL A 109 -35.38 32.69 16.31
CA VAL A 109 -36.19 31.62 15.71
C VAL A 109 -35.43 30.94 14.56
N ALA A 110 -34.72 31.72 13.75
CA ALA A 110 -33.83 31.20 12.69
C ALA A 110 -32.75 30.29 13.28
N LYS A 111 -32.02 30.73 14.32
CA LYS A 111 -31.02 29.90 15.02
C LYS A 111 -31.59 28.58 15.52
N ALA A 112 -32.76 28.60 16.16
CA ALA A 112 -33.40 27.38 16.64
C ALA A 112 -33.81 26.45 15.50
N TYR A 113 -34.27 27.00 14.37
CA TYR A 113 -34.58 26.24 13.17
C TYR A 113 -33.32 25.58 12.57
N ILE A 114 -32.20 26.31 12.46
CA ILE A 114 -30.90 25.81 12.00
C ILE A 114 -30.40 24.67 12.90
N LEU A 115 -30.42 24.87 14.22
CA LEU A 115 -30.00 23.86 15.20
C LEU A 115 -30.87 22.59 15.11
N TYR A 116 -32.18 22.73 14.94
CA TYR A 116 -33.08 21.59 14.77
C TYR A 116 -32.85 20.87 13.44
N ARG A 117 -32.58 21.59 12.34
CA ARG A 117 -32.18 21.00 11.05
C ARG A 117 -30.92 20.15 11.22
N LYS A 118 -29.89 20.71 11.88
CA LYS A 118 -28.62 20.03 12.18
C LYS A 118 -28.80 18.80 13.08
N GLN A 119 -29.67 18.86 14.09
CA GLN A 119 -30.01 17.70 14.92
C GLN A 119 -30.77 16.61 14.12
N ARG A 120 -31.72 16.98 13.26
CA ARG A 120 -32.48 16.03 12.43
C ARG A 120 -31.62 15.41 11.34
N GLU A 121 -30.67 16.17 10.81
CA GLU A 121 -29.61 15.67 9.94
C GLU A 121 -28.76 14.66 10.69
N LYS A 122 -28.27 14.99 11.90
CA LYS A 122 -27.55 14.03 12.75
C LYS A 122 -28.35 12.75 13.02
N ILE A 123 -29.64 12.84 13.36
CA ILE A 123 -30.51 11.66 13.59
C ILE A 123 -30.72 10.84 12.31
N ARG A 124 -30.81 11.47 11.15
CA ARG A 124 -30.95 10.76 9.86
C ARG A 124 -29.64 10.08 9.47
N ASN A 125 -28.52 10.77 9.63
CA ASN A 125 -27.20 10.19 9.45
C ASN A 125 -27.05 8.99 10.39
N MET A 126 -27.40 9.13 11.68
CA MET A 126 -27.43 8.01 12.63
C MET A 126 -28.27 6.81 12.16
N LYS A 127 -29.39 7.01 11.44
CA LYS A 127 -30.17 5.90 10.85
C LYS A 127 -29.44 5.20 9.69
N ALA A 128 -28.66 5.94 8.90
CA ALA A 128 -27.75 5.37 7.90
C ALA A 128 -26.50 4.73 8.54
N THR A 129 -26.13 5.17 9.75
CA THR A 129 -25.03 4.62 10.57
C THR A 129 -25.46 3.43 11.46
N ILE A 130 -26.71 2.94 11.37
CA ILE A 130 -27.07 1.69 12.07
C ILE A 130 -26.36 0.55 11.34
N LEU A 131 -25.16 0.25 11.82
CA LEU A 131 -24.42 -0.96 11.47
C LEU A 131 -25.29 -2.14 11.91
N ASP A 132 -25.81 -2.93 10.97
CA ASP A 132 -26.46 -4.18 11.34
C ASP A 132 -25.37 -5.14 11.84
N TYR A 133 -25.24 -5.24 13.15
CA TYR A 133 -24.26 -6.10 13.80
C TYR A 133 -24.42 -7.56 13.40
N LYS A 134 -25.63 -7.99 13.00
CA LYS A 134 -25.87 -9.32 12.46
C LYS A 134 -25.17 -9.48 11.12
N ASP A 135 -25.31 -8.49 10.23
CA ASP A 135 -24.70 -8.55 8.90
C ASP A 135 -23.18 -8.49 8.97
N VAL A 136 -22.60 -7.65 9.84
CA VAL A 136 -21.14 -7.54 9.99
C VAL A 136 -20.53 -8.83 10.54
N VAL A 137 -21.20 -9.48 11.50
CA VAL A 137 -20.72 -10.77 12.04
C VAL A 137 -20.91 -11.88 11.01
N ASN A 138 -22.08 -11.95 10.35
CA ASN A 138 -22.38 -12.99 9.37
C ASN A 138 -21.48 -12.89 8.13
N SER A 139 -21.21 -11.68 7.63
CA SER A 139 -20.37 -11.47 6.45
C SER A 139 -18.96 -12.01 6.65
N TYR A 140 -18.42 -11.91 7.87
CA TYR A 140 -17.13 -12.51 8.22
C TYR A 140 -17.25 -14.03 8.41
N VAL A 141 -18.20 -14.51 9.22
CA VAL A 141 -18.34 -15.93 9.56
C VAL A 141 -18.64 -16.79 8.33
N GLN A 142 -19.45 -16.29 7.40
CA GLN A 142 -19.86 -16.97 6.16
C GLN A 142 -18.93 -16.67 4.97
N VAL A 143 -17.93 -15.79 5.14
CA VAL A 143 -16.99 -15.35 4.09
C VAL A 143 -17.71 -14.80 2.84
N GLU A 144 -18.79 -14.06 3.05
CA GLU A 144 -19.62 -13.51 1.96
C GLU A 144 -19.10 -12.18 1.40
N ASP A 145 -18.24 -11.48 2.15
CA ASP A 145 -17.67 -10.18 1.75
C ASP A 145 -16.19 -10.31 1.34
N TRP A 146 -15.85 -9.80 0.16
CA TRP A 146 -14.46 -9.71 -0.32
C TRP A 146 -13.56 -8.92 0.63
N ARG A 147 -14.12 -8.02 1.46
CA ARG A 147 -13.38 -7.28 2.50
C ARG A 147 -12.71 -8.19 3.54
N VAL A 148 -13.14 -9.45 3.66
CA VAL A 148 -12.43 -10.45 4.47
C VAL A 148 -11.01 -10.70 3.94
N LYS A 149 -10.77 -10.46 2.64
CA LYS A 149 -9.44 -10.48 1.99
C LYS A 149 -8.90 -9.08 1.66
N GLU A 150 -9.38 -8.03 2.33
CA GLU A 150 -8.86 -6.66 2.13
C GLU A 150 -7.37 -6.57 2.49
N ASN A 151 -6.93 -7.35 3.47
CA ASN A 151 -5.54 -7.46 3.90
C ASN A 151 -5.11 -8.93 3.85
N SER A 152 -4.20 -9.28 2.94
CA SER A 152 -3.71 -10.65 2.73
C SER A 152 -2.92 -11.25 3.91
N THR A 153 -2.66 -10.45 4.96
CA THR A 153 -2.01 -10.91 6.20
C THR A 153 -3.00 -11.43 7.25
N VAL A 154 -4.31 -11.14 7.13
CA VAL A 154 -5.35 -11.60 8.06
C VAL A 154 -5.74 -13.03 7.74
N THR A 155 -5.71 -13.91 8.74
CA THR A 155 -6.24 -15.28 8.63
C THR A 155 -7.65 -15.38 9.23
N TYR A 156 -8.49 -16.25 8.65
CA TYR A 156 -9.81 -16.54 9.21
C TYR A 156 -9.66 -17.14 10.61
N SER A 157 -10.03 -16.34 11.62
CA SER A 157 -9.83 -16.69 13.03
C SER A 157 -10.70 -15.80 13.91
N VAL A 158 -10.75 -16.12 15.21
CA VAL A 158 -11.45 -15.29 16.20
C VAL A 158 -10.84 -13.89 16.28
N GLY A 159 -9.52 -13.75 16.18
CA GLY A 159 -8.91 -12.43 16.17
C GLY A 159 -9.22 -11.63 14.91
N GLY A 160 -9.26 -12.30 13.76
CA GLY A 160 -9.68 -11.67 12.51
C GLY A 160 -11.12 -11.19 12.57
N LEU A 161 -12.02 -11.92 13.24
CA LEU A 161 -13.38 -11.48 13.52
C LEU A 161 -13.41 -10.23 14.41
N ILE A 162 -12.62 -10.21 15.51
CA ILE A 162 -12.54 -9.04 16.41
C ILE A 162 -12.05 -7.80 15.64
N LEU A 163 -10.99 -7.96 14.85
CA LEU A 163 -10.42 -6.89 14.02
C LEU A 163 -11.42 -6.40 12.97
N SER A 164 -12.11 -7.31 12.28
CA SER A 164 -13.12 -6.97 11.27
C SER A 164 -14.29 -6.17 11.88
N ASN A 165 -14.84 -6.64 12.99
CA ASN A 165 -15.95 -5.97 13.68
C ASN A 165 -15.54 -4.58 14.21
N SER A 166 -14.41 -4.51 14.91
CA SER A 166 -13.89 -3.25 15.44
C SER A 166 -13.54 -2.27 14.32
N GLY A 167 -12.99 -2.77 13.22
CA GLY A 167 -12.64 -2.00 12.04
C GLY A 167 -13.86 -1.37 11.38
N ALA A 168 -14.92 -2.15 11.18
CA ALA A 168 -16.17 -1.64 10.60
C ALA A 168 -16.81 -0.53 11.45
N VAL A 169 -16.82 -0.67 12.78
CA VAL A 169 -17.34 0.35 13.70
C VAL A 169 -16.48 1.62 13.64
N THR A 170 -15.16 1.47 13.70
CA THR A 170 -14.22 2.60 13.70
C THR A 170 -14.26 3.37 12.39
N ALA A 171 -14.34 2.67 11.26
CA ALA A 171 -14.44 3.31 9.95
C ALA A 171 -15.71 4.15 9.80
N ASN A 172 -16.85 3.65 10.31
CA ASN A 172 -18.07 4.44 10.32
C ASN A 172 -17.96 5.67 11.24
N TYR A 173 -17.34 5.53 12.41
CA TYR A 173 -17.11 6.66 13.30
C TYR A 173 -16.27 7.77 12.64
N TRP A 174 -15.19 7.41 11.93
CA TRP A 174 -14.42 8.37 11.12
C TRP A 174 -15.32 9.08 10.10
N LEU A 175 -16.08 8.33 9.31
CA LEU A 175 -16.87 8.86 8.19
C LEU A 175 -18.18 9.54 8.59
N SER A 176 -18.64 9.41 9.84
CA SER A 176 -19.91 9.99 10.28
C SER A 176 -19.77 11.04 11.39
N GLU A 177 -18.77 10.92 12.26
CA GLU A 177 -18.61 11.83 13.39
C GLU A 177 -17.34 12.69 13.30
N ILE A 178 -16.29 12.24 12.61
CA ILE A 178 -15.02 13.00 12.53
C ILE A 178 -14.93 13.81 11.23
N TYR A 179 -15.08 13.15 10.09
CA TYR A 179 -15.01 13.79 8.80
C TYR A 179 -16.32 14.49 8.46
N ASP A 180 -16.21 15.63 7.77
CA ASP A 180 -17.37 16.27 7.17
C ASP A 180 -17.92 15.46 5.98
N HIS A 181 -19.09 15.89 5.51
CA HIS A 181 -19.85 15.19 4.48
C HIS A 181 -19.06 15.00 3.18
N GLU A 182 -18.35 16.03 2.74
CA GLU A 182 -17.65 16.02 1.46
C GLU A 182 -16.49 15.03 1.45
N ILE A 183 -15.69 15.00 2.53
CA ILE A 183 -14.60 14.02 2.69
C ILE A 183 -15.17 12.60 2.73
N ALA A 184 -16.22 12.40 3.52
CA ALA A 184 -16.81 11.08 3.69
C ALA A 184 -17.46 10.57 2.41
N GLU A 185 -18.11 11.46 1.65
CA GLU A 185 -18.71 11.15 0.36
C GLU A 185 -17.65 10.84 -0.70
N ALA A 186 -16.58 11.62 -0.81
CA ALA A 186 -15.49 11.37 -1.74
C ALA A 186 -14.85 9.97 -1.52
N HIS A 187 -14.74 9.53 -0.26
CA HIS A 187 -14.34 8.15 0.06
C HIS A 187 -15.39 7.12 -0.39
N ARG A 188 -16.66 7.31 -0.02
CA ARG A 188 -17.77 6.38 -0.29
C ARG A 188 -18.02 6.20 -1.79
N GLU A 189 -17.90 7.28 -2.56
CA GLU A 189 -18.09 7.33 -4.01
C GLU A 189 -16.85 6.90 -4.82
N ALA A 190 -15.77 6.54 -4.11
CA ALA A 190 -14.51 6.07 -4.68
C ALA A 190 -13.79 7.12 -5.56
N ASP A 191 -13.98 8.41 -5.27
CA ASP A 191 -13.18 9.49 -5.87
C ASP A 191 -11.80 9.57 -5.19
N ILE A 192 -11.75 9.29 -3.88
CA ILE A 192 -10.53 9.06 -3.11
C ILE A 192 -10.62 7.77 -2.29
N HIS A 193 -9.49 7.33 -1.76
CA HIS A 193 -9.41 6.27 -0.77
C HIS A 193 -8.68 6.77 0.48
N LEU A 194 -9.35 6.67 1.62
CA LEU A 194 -8.79 7.01 2.93
C LEU A 194 -8.30 5.69 3.52
N HIS A 195 -6.99 5.57 3.73
CA HIS A 195 -6.40 4.34 4.24
C HIS A 195 -6.60 4.17 5.75
N ASP A 196 -6.70 2.92 6.18
CA ASP A 196 -6.72 2.50 7.59
C ASP A 196 -7.80 3.15 8.47
N LEU A 197 -8.98 3.35 7.90
CA LEU A 197 -10.16 3.78 8.65
C LEU A 197 -10.57 2.77 9.75
N SER A 198 -10.05 1.55 9.70
CA SER A 198 -10.32 0.49 10.69
C SER A 198 -9.71 0.78 12.07
N MET A 199 -8.80 1.73 12.20
CA MET A 199 -8.20 2.13 13.48
C MET A 199 -8.31 3.63 13.72
N LEU A 200 -8.49 4.01 14.98
CA LEU A 200 -8.51 5.41 15.42
C LEU A 200 -7.09 5.82 15.81
N THR A 201 -6.16 5.84 14.85
CA THR A 201 -4.73 6.13 15.08
C THR A 201 -4.01 6.58 13.80
N GLY A 202 -2.69 6.81 13.88
CA GLY A 202 -1.79 7.10 12.76
C GLY A 202 -1.53 5.89 11.84
N TYR A 203 -0.82 6.10 10.73
CA TYR A 203 -0.55 5.05 9.75
C TYR A 203 0.69 4.24 10.14
N CYS A 204 1.89 4.77 9.95
CA CYS A 204 3.14 4.06 10.16
C CYS A 204 4.17 4.91 10.93
N ALA A 205 5.15 4.24 11.55
CA ALA A 205 6.19 4.91 12.33
C ALA A 205 7.52 4.14 12.26
N GLY A 206 8.62 4.88 12.14
CA GLY A 206 9.98 4.44 12.42
C GLY A 206 10.38 4.85 13.83
N TRP A 207 11.06 3.95 14.53
CA TRP A 207 11.35 4.07 15.96
C TRP A 207 12.84 4.22 16.24
N SER A 208 13.17 5.03 17.25
CA SER A 208 14.55 5.18 17.71
C SER A 208 15.01 3.95 18.47
N LEU A 209 15.80 3.10 17.81
CA LEU A 209 16.46 1.98 18.48
C LEU A 209 17.43 2.52 19.55
N LYS A 210 18.11 3.65 19.29
CA LYS A 210 18.95 4.34 20.28
C LYS A 210 18.18 4.68 21.55
N GLN A 211 16.94 5.17 21.44
CA GLN A 211 16.12 5.47 22.60
C GLN A 211 15.79 4.20 23.38
N LEU A 212 15.41 3.12 22.70
CA LEU A 212 15.17 1.81 23.33
C LEU A 212 16.42 1.28 24.05
N LEU A 213 17.62 1.45 23.46
CA LEU A 213 18.90 1.10 24.09
C LEU A 213 19.22 1.93 25.34
N THR A 214 18.72 3.16 25.40
CA THR A 214 19.04 4.12 26.46
C THR A 214 18.04 4.06 27.62
N GLU A 215 16.76 3.92 27.30
CA GLU A 215 15.65 3.99 28.27
C GLU A 215 15.12 2.60 28.67
N GLY A 216 15.36 1.58 27.84
CA GLY A 216 14.72 0.26 27.98
C GLY A 216 13.25 0.28 27.53
N LEU A 217 12.55 -0.82 27.79
CA LEU A 217 11.14 -0.99 27.42
C LEU A 217 10.19 -0.68 28.59
N GLY A 218 9.54 0.48 28.60
CA GLY A 218 8.60 0.87 29.65
C GLY A 218 8.41 2.38 29.77
N GLY A 219 8.43 2.90 31.00
CA GLY A 219 8.22 4.33 31.29
C GLY A 219 6.75 4.74 31.46
N ILE A 220 5.81 3.79 31.32
CA ILE A 220 4.37 4.08 31.41
C ILE A 220 3.86 3.90 32.84
N PRO A 221 3.20 4.91 33.44
CA PRO A 221 2.60 4.80 34.77
C PRO A 221 1.66 3.59 34.90
N GLY A 222 1.86 2.79 35.96
CA GLY A 222 1.05 1.59 36.22
C GLY A 222 1.35 0.38 35.32
N LYS A 223 2.39 0.44 34.47
CA LYS A 223 2.89 -0.69 33.68
C LYS A 223 4.30 -1.08 34.13
N ILE A 224 4.67 -2.33 33.87
CA ILE A 224 6.02 -2.83 34.15
C ILE A 224 7.01 -2.12 33.23
N THR A 225 8.15 -1.72 33.78
CA THR A 225 9.27 -1.13 33.04
C THR A 225 10.47 -2.06 33.10
N SER A 226 11.03 -2.38 31.94
CA SER A 226 12.27 -3.13 31.79
C SER A 226 13.44 -2.16 31.72
N SER A 227 14.52 -2.45 32.43
CA SER A 227 15.77 -1.68 32.32
C SER A 227 16.37 -1.80 30.90
N PRO A 228 17.20 -0.84 30.47
CA PRO A 228 18.01 -0.96 29.26
C PRO A 228 18.72 -2.32 29.16
N ALA A 229 18.66 -2.93 27.98
CA ALA A 229 19.29 -4.23 27.73
C ALA A 229 20.82 -4.13 27.90
N LYS A 230 21.42 -5.14 28.56
CA LYS A 230 22.88 -5.28 28.71
C LYS A 230 23.49 -6.36 27.84
N HIS A 231 22.66 -7.27 27.33
CA HIS A 231 23.06 -8.43 26.53
C HIS A 231 22.20 -8.52 25.27
N LEU A 232 22.77 -9.04 24.19
CA LEU A 232 22.10 -9.12 22.87
C LEU A 232 20.76 -9.86 22.93
N SER A 233 20.68 -10.97 23.67
CA SER A 233 19.47 -11.76 23.83
C SER A 233 18.32 -10.99 24.48
N VAL A 234 18.63 -10.16 25.47
CA VAL A 234 17.66 -9.29 26.17
C VAL A 234 17.19 -8.18 25.23
N LEU A 235 18.11 -7.60 24.45
CA LEU A 235 17.75 -6.59 23.45
C LEU A 235 16.81 -7.16 22.39
N CYS A 236 17.14 -8.32 21.81
CA CYS A 236 16.29 -9.01 20.83
C CYS A 236 14.87 -9.22 21.38
N ASN A 237 14.76 -9.69 22.63
CA ASN A 237 13.47 -9.86 23.28
C ASN A 237 12.72 -8.53 23.50
N GLN A 238 13.41 -7.47 23.92
CA GLN A 238 12.80 -6.15 24.07
C GLN A 238 12.32 -5.59 22.73
N MET A 239 13.05 -5.79 21.63
CA MET A 239 12.65 -5.36 20.29
C MET A 239 11.39 -6.09 19.80
N VAL A 240 11.30 -7.41 19.97
CA VAL A 240 10.09 -8.19 19.63
C VAL A 240 8.88 -7.64 20.40
N ASN A 241 9.02 -7.45 21.72
CA ASN A 241 7.95 -6.93 22.56
C ASN A 241 7.58 -5.49 22.20
N PHE A 242 8.57 -4.66 21.89
CA PHE A 242 8.36 -3.27 21.47
C PHE A 242 7.52 -3.21 20.19
N LEU A 243 7.93 -3.93 19.13
CA LEU A 243 7.20 -3.96 17.86
C LEU A 243 5.78 -4.52 18.03
N GLY A 244 5.62 -5.55 18.87
CA GLY A 244 4.31 -6.11 19.20
C GLY A 244 3.41 -5.12 19.95
N ILE A 245 3.95 -4.30 20.86
CA ILE A 245 3.20 -3.23 21.53
C ILE A 245 2.78 -2.16 20.51
N MET A 246 3.71 -1.70 19.67
CA MET A 246 3.45 -0.62 18.72
C MET A 246 2.42 -1.01 17.65
N GLN A 247 2.39 -2.27 17.22
CA GLN A 247 1.33 -2.79 16.34
C GLN A 247 -0.09 -2.62 16.92
N ASN A 248 -0.24 -2.49 18.24
CA ASN A 248 -1.55 -2.25 18.86
C ASN A 248 -1.91 -0.76 18.93
N GLU A 249 -0.95 0.15 18.78
CA GLU A 249 -1.18 1.61 18.78
C GLU A 249 -1.15 2.22 17.38
N TRP A 250 -0.75 1.47 16.35
CA TRP A 250 -0.60 1.94 14.96
C TRP A 250 -1.24 0.98 13.96
N ALA A 251 -1.67 1.48 12.80
CA ALA A 251 -2.35 0.66 11.79
C ALA A 251 -1.40 -0.07 10.82
N GLY A 252 -0.26 0.55 10.51
CA GLY A 252 0.67 0.12 9.49
C GLY A 252 2.02 -0.32 10.04
N ALA A 253 3.04 -0.19 9.20
CA ALA A 253 4.37 -0.74 9.45
C ALA A 253 5.16 -0.04 10.56
N GLN A 254 5.95 -0.83 11.30
CA GLN A 254 6.81 -0.42 12.40
C GLN A 254 8.27 -0.69 12.07
N ALA A 255 9.10 0.34 11.99
CA ALA A 255 10.48 0.20 11.49
C ALA A 255 11.55 0.49 12.55
N PHE A 256 12.67 -0.23 12.48
CA PHE A 256 13.93 0.16 13.11
C PHE A 256 15.00 0.48 12.07
N SER A 257 15.77 1.52 12.32
CA SER A 257 16.91 1.92 11.49
C SER A 257 18.23 1.53 12.14
N SER A 258 19.27 1.32 11.32
CA SER A 258 20.63 0.99 11.77
C SER A 258 20.69 -0.24 12.69
N PHE A 259 19.93 -1.27 12.32
CA PHE A 259 19.74 -2.47 13.14
C PHE A 259 21.07 -3.16 13.45
N ASP A 260 21.88 -3.44 12.44
CA ASP A 260 23.20 -4.08 12.57
C ASP A 260 24.20 -3.21 13.33
N THR A 261 24.26 -1.92 13.02
CA THR A 261 25.13 -0.95 13.71
C THR A 261 24.85 -0.88 15.22
N TYR A 262 23.57 -0.83 15.62
CA TYR A 262 23.18 -0.72 17.04
C TYR A 262 23.31 -2.04 17.82
N LEU A 263 23.24 -3.19 17.16
CA LEU A 263 23.39 -4.49 17.82
C LEU A 263 24.87 -4.90 17.98
N ALA A 264 25.76 -4.45 17.09
CA ALA A 264 27.17 -4.84 17.07
C ALA A 264 27.92 -4.62 18.41
N PRO A 265 27.71 -3.52 19.16
CA PRO A 265 28.35 -3.33 20.46
C PRO A 265 28.05 -4.42 21.50
N PHE A 266 26.85 -5.01 21.46
CA PHE A 266 26.47 -6.07 22.40
C PHE A 266 27.25 -7.36 22.16
N VAL A 267 27.53 -7.67 20.89
CA VAL A 267 28.38 -8.80 20.49
C VAL A 267 29.80 -8.58 21.00
N LYS A 268 30.31 -7.34 20.88
CA LYS A 268 31.66 -6.97 21.28
C LYS A 268 31.87 -7.02 22.79
N VAL A 269 30.96 -6.41 23.56
CA VAL A 269 31.05 -6.36 25.03
C VAL A 269 31.02 -7.75 25.66
N ASP A 270 30.12 -8.61 25.17
CA ASP A 270 29.98 -9.97 25.70
C ASP A 270 30.96 -10.97 25.04
N ASN A 271 31.75 -10.53 24.06
CA ASN A 271 32.65 -11.35 23.24
C ASN A 271 31.94 -12.63 22.72
N LEU A 272 30.77 -12.44 22.11
CA LEU A 272 29.90 -13.55 21.71
C LEU A 272 30.50 -14.36 20.56
N SER A 273 30.37 -15.68 20.67
CA SER A 273 30.59 -16.58 19.53
C SER A 273 29.51 -16.39 18.46
N TYR A 274 29.83 -16.75 17.21
CA TYR A 274 28.87 -16.75 16.11
C TYR A 274 27.57 -17.50 16.45
N ASP A 275 27.68 -18.70 17.03
CA ASP A 275 26.50 -19.51 17.41
C ASP A 275 25.58 -18.78 18.39
N ALA A 276 26.16 -18.08 19.37
CA ALA A 276 25.39 -17.28 20.33
C ALA A 276 24.68 -16.10 19.64
N VAL A 277 25.36 -15.42 18.70
CA VAL A 277 24.76 -14.34 17.90
C VAL A 277 23.63 -14.89 17.02
N LYS A 278 23.87 -15.99 16.30
CA LYS A 278 22.87 -16.65 15.45
C LYS A 278 21.62 -17.00 16.24
N LYS A 279 21.75 -17.57 17.44
CA LYS A 279 20.59 -17.89 18.29
C LYS A 279 19.82 -16.66 18.79
N CYS A 280 20.49 -15.53 19.04
CA CYS A 280 19.80 -14.29 19.38
C CYS A 280 19.00 -13.73 18.19
N ILE A 281 19.61 -13.70 17.00
CA ILE A 281 18.97 -13.21 15.78
C ILE A 281 17.82 -14.13 15.34
N GLU A 282 18.00 -15.44 15.43
CA GLU A 282 16.96 -16.45 15.18
C GLU A 282 15.74 -16.20 16.08
N SER A 283 15.96 -16.00 17.38
CA SER A 283 14.91 -15.69 18.34
C SER A 283 14.15 -14.40 17.99
N PHE A 284 14.85 -13.36 17.54
CA PHE A 284 14.23 -12.13 17.07
C PHE A 284 13.35 -12.36 15.83
N ILE A 285 13.88 -13.02 14.79
CA ILE A 285 13.16 -13.30 13.54
C ILE A 285 11.92 -14.14 13.82
N TYR A 286 12.03 -15.22 14.59
CA TYR A 286 10.88 -16.06 14.94
C TYR A 286 9.85 -15.27 15.76
N GLY A 287 10.32 -14.43 16.69
CA GLY A 287 9.48 -13.58 17.52
C GLY A 287 8.61 -12.62 16.71
N VAL A 288 9.16 -11.97 15.66
CA VAL A 288 8.40 -11.02 14.83
C VAL A 288 7.57 -11.67 13.71
N ASN A 289 7.75 -12.96 13.43
CA ASN A 289 6.88 -13.71 12.50
C ASN A 289 5.77 -14.50 13.22
N THR A 290 5.85 -14.65 14.55
CA THR A 290 4.84 -15.38 15.31
C THR A 290 3.80 -14.41 15.86
N PRO A 291 2.51 -14.55 15.51
CA PRO A 291 1.46 -13.67 16.02
C PRO A 291 1.26 -13.90 17.52
N SER A 292 1.39 -12.84 18.32
CA SER A 292 1.24 -12.93 19.78
C SER A 292 -0.15 -12.45 20.27
N ARG A 293 -0.63 -11.29 19.80
CA ARG A 293 -1.90 -10.70 20.26
C ARG A 293 -2.97 -10.70 19.17
N TRP A 294 -4.18 -11.14 19.56
CA TRP A 294 -5.30 -11.52 18.68
C TRP A 294 -4.99 -12.65 17.67
N GLY A 295 -3.77 -13.19 17.61
CA GLY A 295 -3.47 -14.45 16.92
C GLY A 295 -3.69 -14.45 15.41
N THR A 296 -3.81 -13.26 14.79
CA THR A 296 -4.25 -13.14 13.39
C THR A 296 -3.18 -12.59 12.47
N GLN A 297 -2.31 -11.69 12.95
CA GLN A 297 -1.27 -11.03 12.17
C GLN A 297 0.01 -10.90 12.98
N ALA A 298 1.14 -11.22 12.36
CA ALA A 298 2.46 -10.86 12.86
C ALA A 298 2.68 -9.34 12.74
N PRO A 299 3.53 -8.73 13.59
CA PRO A 299 3.88 -7.32 13.47
C PRO A 299 4.45 -7.01 12.08
N PHE A 300 3.77 -6.12 11.36
CA PHE A 300 4.29 -5.59 10.11
C PHE A 300 5.53 -4.76 10.44
N SER A 301 6.70 -5.40 10.32
CA SER A 301 7.96 -4.85 10.79
C SER A 301 8.98 -4.76 9.68
N ASN A 302 9.81 -3.72 9.77
CA ASN A 302 10.86 -3.41 8.83
C ASN A 302 12.15 -3.11 9.58
N ILE A 303 13.28 -3.52 9.00
CA ILE A 303 14.59 -3.13 9.50
C ILE A 303 15.45 -2.61 8.35
N THR A 304 16.21 -1.55 8.64
CA THR A 304 17.25 -1.06 7.75
C THR A 304 18.61 -1.48 8.29
N LEU A 305 19.41 -2.10 7.43
CA LEU A 305 20.78 -2.54 7.71
C LEU A 305 21.75 -1.63 6.95
N ASP A 306 22.73 -1.10 7.67
CA ASP A 306 23.69 -0.15 7.12
C ASP A 306 24.79 -0.86 6.30
N TRP A 307 25.02 -2.16 6.52
CA TRP A 307 26.12 -2.97 5.94
C TRP A 307 27.52 -2.55 6.38
N THR A 308 27.82 -1.26 6.33
CA THR A 308 29.05 -0.64 6.85
C THR A 308 28.67 0.41 7.87
N VAL A 309 29.50 0.60 8.91
CA VAL A 309 29.23 1.60 9.95
C VAL A 309 29.09 2.97 9.30
N PRO A 310 27.95 3.66 9.48
CA PRO A 310 27.74 4.96 8.86
C PRO A 310 28.71 6.02 9.37
N GLU A 311 29.17 6.91 8.49
CA GLU A 311 30.14 7.97 8.82
C GLU A 311 29.64 8.89 9.96
N ASP A 312 28.35 9.20 9.99
CA ASP A 312 27.73 10.01 11.03
C ASP A 312 27.74 9.34 12.42
N MET A 313 27.82 8.00 12.47
CA MET A 313 27.87 7.22 13.71
C MET A 313 29.28 6.73 14.07
N ALA A 314 30.19 6.67 13.10
CA ALA A 314 31.51 6.04 13.21
C ALA A 314 32.30 6.53 14.43
N GLU A 315 32.28 7.84 14.70
CA GLU A 315 33.04 8.46 15.80
C GLU A 315 32.28 8.54 17.13
N MET A 316 31.00 8.15 17.16
CA MET A 316 30.20 8.14 18.39
C MET A 316 30.56 6.95 19.27
N ASN A 317 30.56 7.15 20.59
CA ASN A 317 30.66 6.05 21.54
C ASN A 317 29.46 5.11 21.40
N ALA A 318 29.72 3.81 21.43
CA ALA A 318 28.68 2.81 21.38
C ALA A 318 27.85 2.81 22.68
N ILE A 319 26.62 2.27 22.63
CA ILE A 319 25.69 2.25 23.77
C ILE A 319 25.33 0.82 24.14
N VAL A 320 25.57 0.44 25.40
CA VAL A 320 25.18 -0.87 25.97
C VAL A 320 24.70 -0.64 27.41
N GLY A 321 23.58 -1.28 27.81
CA GLY A 321 23.08 -1.18 29.18
C GLY A 321 22.62 0.23 29.58
N GLY A 322 22.20 1.04 28.60
CA GLY A 322 21.76 2.42 28.81
C GLY A 322 22.90 3.43 29.01
N LYS A 323 24.15 3.05 28.73
CA LYS A 323 25.33 3.91 28.92
C LYS A 323 26.27 3.82 27.72
N GLU A 324 27.02 4.88 27.51
CA GLU A 324 28.14 4.86 26.57
C GLU A 324 29.25 3.92 27.08
N VAL A 325 29.86 3.18 26.17
CA VAL A 325 31.05 2.34 26.41
C VAL A 325 32.30 3.01 25.86
N ASP A 326 33.47 2.51 26.22
CA ASP A 326 34.78 3.10 25.96
C ASP A 326 35.34 2.86 24.54
N PHE A 327 34.50 2.38 23.63
CA PHE A 327 34.81 2.20 22.21
C PHE A 327 33.71 2.80 21.32
N LYS A 328 34.05 3.03 20.06
CA LYS A 328 33.18 3.70 19.08
C LYS A 328 32.50 2.69 18.16
N TYR A 329 31.43 3.11 17.48
CA TYR A 329 30.73 2.23 16.52
C TYR A 329 31.65 1.75 15.39
N LYS A 330 32.59 2.58 14.90
CA LYS A 330 33.56 2.16 13.86
C LYS A 330 34.42 0.97 14.28
N ASP A 331 34.60 0.77 15.58
CA ASP A 331 35.40 -0.32 16.12
C ASP A 331 34.63 -1.66 16.11
N CYS A 332 33.36 -1.69 15.70
CA CYS A 332 32.46 -2.85 15.78
C CYS A 332 32.16 -3.52 14.43
N LYS A 333 32.95 -3.24 13.39
CA LYS A 333 32.71 -3.78 12.04
C LYS A 333 32.71 -5.33 11.99
N PRO A 334 33.65 -6.05 12.64
CA PRO A 334 33.61 -7.53 12.67
C PRO A 334 32.33 -8.08 13.31
N GLU A 335 31.84 -7.44 14.36
CA GLU A 335 30.60 -7.83 15.04
C GLU A 335 29.36 -7.51 14.21
N MET A 336 29.37 -6.39 13.49
CA MET A 336 28.34 -6.02 12.51
C MET A 336 28.27 -7.03 11.36
N ASP A 337 29.42 -7.52 10.87
CA ASP A 337 29.49 -8.59 9.87
C ASP A 337 28.93 -9.91 10.41
N MET A 338 29.17 -10.22 11.69
CA MET A 338 28.63 -11.39 12.38
C MET A 338 27.09 -11.36 12.48
N ILE A 339 26.52 -10.19 12.80
CA ILE A 339 25.07 -9.99 12.85
C ILE A 339 24.45 -10.13 11.47
N ASN A 340 25.06 -9.52 10.45
CA ASN A 340 24.60 -9.64 9.06
C ASN A 340 24.61 -11.09 8.59
N LYS A 341 25.70 -11.83 8.84
CA LYS A 341 25.79 -13.25 8.56
C LYS A 341 24.67 -14.05 9.24
N ALA A 342 24.48 -13.85 10.54
CA ALA A 342 23.45 -14.53 11.33
C ALA A 342 22.04 -14.24 10.82
N PHE A 343 21.74 -12.98 10.49
CA PHE A 343 20.45 -12.55 9.96
C PHE A 343 20.18 -13.20 8.60
N ILE A 344 21.12 -13.07 7.66
CA ILE A 344 20.95 -13.56 6.29
C ILE A 344 20.84 -15.09 6.27
N GLU A 345 21.69 -15.82 7.00
CA GLU A 345 21.60 -17.28 7.08
C GLU A 345 20.24 -17.73 7.60
N THR A 346 19.73 -17.12 8.67
CA THR A 346 18.40 -17.45 9.21
C THR A 346 17.29 -17.18 8.19
N MET A 347 17.37 -16.08 7.44
CA MET A 347 16.41 -15.76 6.39
C MET A 347 16.49 -16.72 5.20
N VAL A 348 17.68 -17.24 4.86
CA VAL A 348 17.91 -18.23 3.78
C VAL A 348 17.42 -19.63 4.18
N GLU A 349 17.59 -20.01 5.45
CA GLU A 349 17.09 -21.27 6.02
C GLU A 349 15.56 -21.33 5.93
N GLY A 350 14.87 -20.23 6.27
CA GLY A 350 13.41 -20.14 6.25
C GLY A 350 12.75 -20.83 7.45
N ASP A 351 11.42 -20.97 7.41
CA ASP A 351 10.65 -21.67 8.44
C ASP A 351 10.93 -23.19 8.42
N ALA A 352 10.37 -23.93 9.38
CA ALA A 352 10.53 -25.38 9.48
C ALA A 352 10.08 -26.17 8.22
N ASN A 353 9.33 -25.55 7.32
CA ASN A 353 8.87 -26.12 6.05
C ASN A 353 9.56 -25.48 4.83
N GLY A 354 10.61 -24.67 5.03
CA GLY A 354 11.35 -23.96 3.98
C GLY A 354 10.64 -22.75 3.39
N ARG A 355 9.62 -22.18 4.07
CA ARG A 355 9.00 -20.90 3.67
C ARG A 355 9.95 -19.75 4.01
N GLY A 356 10.05 -18.76 3.13
CA GLY A 356 10.74 -17.51 3.47
C GLY A 356 10.03 -16.78 4.62
N PHE A 357 10.81 -16.23 5.56
CA PHE A 357 10.25 -15.34 6.58
C PHE A 357 9.72 -14.06 5.93
N GLN A 358 8.57 -13.59 6.42
CA GLN A 358 7.90 -12.42 5.88
C GLN A 358 8.37 -11.14 6.57
N TYR A 359 8.77 -11.27 7.83
CA TYR A 359 9.21 -10.18 8.69
C TYR A 359 10.56 -10.50 9.37
N PRO A 360 11.27 -9.48 9.89
CA PRO A 360 11.10 -8.11 9.43
C PRO A 360 11.45 -8.04 7.93
N ILE A 361 10.85 -7.13 7.18
CA ILE A 361 11.30 -6.90 5.80
C ILE A 361 12.63 -6.15 5.88
N PRO A 362 13.73 -6.73 5.38
CA PRO A 362 15.04 -6.09 5.45
C PRO A 362 15.25 -5.15 4.26
N THR A 363 15.88 -4.02 4.55
CA THR A 363 16.39 -3.08 3.55
C THR A 363 17.89 -2.92 3.73
N TYR A 364 18.67 -3.16 2.67
CA TYR A 364 20.11 -2.96 2.65
C TYR A 364 20.48 -1.70 1.86
N SER A 365 21.42 -0.95 2.42
CA SER A 365 21.94 0.28 1.82
C SER A 365 23.04 -0.04 0.81
N ILE A 366 22.87 0.34 -0.45
CA ILE A 366 23.90 0.23 -1.49
C ILE A 366 24.54 1.60 -1.69
N THR A 367 25.72 1.78 -1.11
CA THR A 367 26.51 3.01 -1.17
C THR A 367 27.58 2.96 -2.26
N LYS A 368 28.20 4.11 -2.55
CA LYS A 368 29.26 4.22 -3.58
C LYS A 368 30.50 3.37 -3.25
N ASP A 369 30.73 3.14 -1.96
CA ASP A 369 31.84 2.36 -1.39
C ASP A 369 31.44 0.92 -1.05
N PHE A 370 30.26 0.46 -1.47
CA PHE A 370 29.83 -0.93 -1.26
C PHE A 370 30.86 -1.91 -1.85
N ASP A 371 31.35 -2.83 -1.01
CA ASP A 371 32.28 -3.86 -1.44
C ASP A 371 31.55 -4.96 -2.22
N TRP A 372 31.78 -5.02 -3.53
CA TRP A 372 31.22 -6.06 -4.42
C TRP A 372 32.11 -7.31 -4.53
N SER A 373 33.17 -7.41 -3.73
CA SER A 373 34.11 -8.53 -3.79
C SER A 373 33.48 -9.84 -3.31
N ASP A 374 34.14 -10.96 -3.61
CA ASP A 374 33.65 -12.29 -3.29
C ASP A 374 33.88 -12.66 -1.81
N THR A 375 33.10 -12.02 -0.92
CA THR A 375 33.10 -12.28 0.52
C THR A 375 31.97 -13.24 0.90
N GLU A 376 32.11 -13.93 2.05
CA GLU A 376 31.06 -14.81 2.57
C GLU A 376 29.71 -14.10 2.74
N ASN A 377 29.72 -12.90 3.32
CA ASN A 377 28.50 -12.11 3.52
C ASN A 377 27.86 -11.66 2.19
N ASN A 378 28.66 -11.30 1.17
CA ASN A 378 28.13 -10.98 -0.15
C ASN A 378 27.48 -12.20 -0.82
N ARG A 379 28.12 -13.37 -0.76
CA ARG A 379 27.54 -14.62 -1.26
C ARG A 379 26.18 -14.87 -0.61
N LEU A 380 26.10 -14.74 0.70
CA LEU A 380 24.87 -14.93 1.46
C LEU A 380 23.79 -13.90 1.11
N LEU A 381 24.12 -12.60 1.06
CA LEU A 381 23.18 -11.52 0.75
C LEU A 381 22.51 -11.75 -0.61
N PHE A 382 23.31 -12.06 -1.63
CA PHE A 382 22.79 -12.26 -2.98
C PHE A 382 22.19 -13.66 -3.19
N GLU A 383 22.56 -14.67 -2.41
CA GLU A 383 21.85 -15.95 -2.36
C GLU A 383 20.44 -15.77 -1.78
N MET A 384 20.30 -15.03 -0.67
CA MET A 384 19.00 -14.64 -0.11
C MET A 384 18.14 -13.87 -1.14
N THR A 385 18.78 -12.93 -1.84
CA THR A 385 18.14 -12.12 -2.89
C THR A 385 17.65 -12.98 -4.04
N SER A 386 18.49 -13.89 -4.55
CA SER A 386 18.10 -14.77 -5.66
C SER A 386 17.01 -15.76 -5.25
N LYS A 387 17.09 -16.35 -4.05
CA LYS A 387 16.18 -17.39 -3.57
C LYS A 387 14.80 -16.88 -3.18
N TYR A 388 14.74 -15.82 -2.38
CA TYR A 388 13.49 -15.32 -1.82
C TYR A 388 13.15 -13.90 -2.26
N GLY A 389 13.96 -13.23 -3.08
CA GLY A 389 13.72 -11.84 -3.47
C GLY A 389 13.76 -10.84 -2.31
N THR A 390 14.42 -11.21 -1.22
CA THR A 390 14.68 -10.34 -0.08
C THR A 390 16.19 -10.12 -0.04
N PRO A 391 16.70 -8.89 0.12
CA PRO A 391 16.05 -7.72 0.71
C PRO A 391 15.47 -6.73 -0.32
N TYR A 392 15.00 -5.60 0.19
CA TYR A 392 14.94 -4.34 -0.55
C TYR A 392 16.33 -3.69 -0.59
N PHE A 393 16.62 -2.97 -1.67
CA PHE A 393 17.85 -2.20 -1.82
C PHE A 393 17.54 -0.71 -1.89
N SER A 394 18.18 0.06 -1.02
CA SER A 394 18.23 1.53 -1.09
C SER A 394 19.40 1.93 -1.96
N ASN A 395 19.14 2.62 -3.07
CA ASN A 395 20.18 3.11 -3.97
C ASN A 395 20.75 4.43 -3.45
N TYR A 396 22.00 4.46 -3.00
CA TYR A 396 22.73 5.69 -2.64
C TYR A 396 23.86 6.03 -3.63
N ILE A 397 23.98 5.29 -4.74
CA ILE A 397 25.03 5.53 -5.74
C ILE A 397 24.64 6.74 -6.61
N ASN A 398 23.46 6.69 -7.21
CA ASN A 398 22.98 7.67 -8.20
C ASN A 398 21.72 8.43 -7.79
N SER A 399 21.20 8.17 -6.59
CA SER A 399 20.04 8.91 -6.08
C SER A 399 20.45 10.21 -5.37
N ASP A 400 19.48 11.10 -5.17
CA ASP A 400 19.67 12.33 -4.39
C ASP A 400 19.79 12.07 -2.87
N MET A 401 19.79 10.81 -2.41
CA MET A 401 19.73 10.44 -0.99
C MET A 401 21.12 10.21 -0.37
N GLN A 402 21.25 10.42 0.94
CA GLN A 402 22.41 10.04 1.73
C GLN A 402 22.02 9.08 2.86
N PRO A 403 22.92 8.16 3.31
CA PRO A 403 22.61 7.24 4.41
C PRO A 403 22.15 7.92 5.71
N SER A 404 22.72 9.08 6.04
CA SER A 404 22.38 9.87 7.22
C SER A 404 20.95 10.43 7.21
N ASP A 405 20.31 10.55 6.03
CA ASP A 405 18.95 11.08 5.92
C ASP A 405 17.95 10.21 6.70
N VAL A 406 18.19 8.89 6.79
CA VAL A 406 17.32 7.90 7.49
C VAL A 406 17.28 8.17 9.01
N ARG A 407 18.34 8.77 9.57
CA ARG A 407 18.50 9.05 11.01
C ARG A 407 18.26 10.53 11.37
N SER A 408 18.21 11.41 10.37
CA SER A 408 18.20 12.87 10.53
C SER A 408 17.03 13.45 11.36
N MET A 409 16.00 12.65 11.66
CA MET A 409 14.77 13.08 12.32
C MET A 409 14.78 12.89 13.86
N CYS A 410 15.73 12.13 14.42
CA CYS A 410 15.94 12.02 15.87
C CYS A 410 16.64 13.26 16.46
N CYS A 411 17.45 13.96 15.66
CA CYS A 411 18.33 15.04 16.11
C CYS A 411 17.72 16.43 15.91
N ARG A 412 16.67 16.79 16.65
CA ARG A 412 16.26 18.20 16.94
C ARG A 412 16.05 19.15 15.72
N LEU A 413 16.10 18.63 14.50
CA LEU A 413 15.99 19.37 13.26
C LEU A 413 14.52 19.69 13.02
N ARG A 414 14.14 20.94 13.28
CA ARG A 414 12.91 21.49 12.72
C ARG A 414 13.08 21.53 11.21
N LEU A 415 12.21 20.83 10.51
CA LEU A 415 12.17 20.85 9.06
C LEU A 415 11.76 22.23 8.57
N ASP A 416 12.46 22.71 7.54
CA ASP A 416 12.04 23.90 6.82
C ASP A 416 10.79 23.56 6.02
N LEU A 417 9.65 24.13 6.40
CA LEU A 417 8.36 23.92 5.76
C LEU A 417 8.33 24.45 4.31
N ARG A 418 9.32 25.27 3.92
CA ARG A 418 9.47 25.83 2.57
C ARG A 418 10.13 24.87 1.57
N GLU A 419 10.76 23.79 2.04
CA GLU A 419 11.37 22.78 1.18
C GLU A 419 10.58 21.47 1.24
N LEU A 420 10.02 21.03 0.11
CA LEU A 420 9.62 19.63 -0.10
C LEU A 420 10.88 18.78 -0.27
N ARG A 421 11.55 18.46 0.85
CA ARG A 421 12.71 17.56 0.79
C ARG A 421 12.26 16.16 0.39
N LYS A 422 12.85 15.62 -0.68
CA LYS A 422 12.93 14.17 -0.89
C LYS A 422 13.64 13.59 0.32
N LYS A 423 13.02 12.69 1.06
CA LYS A 423 13.65 12.09 2.23
C LYS A 423 13.59 10.58 2.14
N THR A 424 14.65 9.97 2.65
CA THR A 424 14.87 8.52 2.61
C THR A 424 13.73 7.77 3.28
N GLY A 425 13.31 6.73 2.57
CA GLY A 425 12.23 5.84 2.97
C GLY A 425 11.46 5.44 1.73
N GLY A 426 11.91 4.36 1.10
CA GLY A 426 11.10 3.64 0.13
C GLY A 426 9.89 3.05 0.84
N PHE A 427 9.13 2.24 0.12
CA PHE A 427 7.85 1.72 0.61
C PHE A 427 7.90 1.05 2.01
N PHE A 428 9.09 0.64 2.46
CA PHE A 428 9.37 -0.04 3.72
C PHE A 428 10.49 0.56 4.59
N GLY A 429 10.98 1.76 4.26
CA GLY A 429 12.21 2.32 4.84
C GLY A 429 12.02 3.57 5.72
N SER A 430 10.93 3.69 6.48
CA SER A 430 10.66 4.88 7.29
C SER A 430 11.86 5.29 8.15
N GLY A 431 12.24 6.57 8.10
CA GLY A 431 13.30 7.12 8.94
C GLY A 431 12.96 7.09 10.44
N GLU A 432 13.97 7.32 11.28
CA GLU A 432 13.86 7.31 12.73
C GLU A 432 12.95 8.42 13.27
N SER A 433 11.99 8.11 14.16
CA SER A 433 11.06 9.09 14.76
C SER A 433 10.23 9.88 13.75
N THR A 434 9.96 9.29 12.59
CA THR A 434 9.10 9.82 11.53
C THR A 434 8.27 8.68 10.91
N GLY A 435 7.37 9.02 10.00
CA GLY A 435 6.36 8.13 9.46
C GLY A 435 5.22 8.95 8.88
N SER A 436 4.02 8.38 8.85
CA SER A 436 2.84 9.08 8.33
C SER A 436 1.66 9.00 9.30
N VAL A 437 0.95 10.12 9.47
CA VAL A 437 -0.30 10.14 10.24
C VAL A 437 -1.46 9.50 9.47
N GLY A 438 -1.33 9.39 8.15
CA GLY A 438 -2.38 8.87 7.28
C GLY A 438 -2.01 9.02 5.81
N VAL A 439 -2.59 8.14 5.00
CA VAL A 439 -2.45 8.15 3.54
C VAL A 439 -3.83 8.35 2.92
N VAL A 440 -3.90 9.18 1.87
CA VAL A 440 -5.07 9.32 1.01
C VAL A 440 -4.66 9.13 -0.43
N THR A 441 -5.29 8.19 -1.14
CA THR A 441 -5.01 7.91 -2.56
C THR A 441 -6.10 8.50 -3.45
N ILE A 442 -5.69 9.25 -4.46
CA ILE A 442 -6.59 9.85 -5.46
C ILE A 442 -6.82 8.90 -6.63
N ASN A 443 -8.08 8.77 -7.07
CA ASN A 443 -8.47 7.94 -8.22
C ASN A 443 -8.22 8.68 -9.54
N MET A 444 -7.02 8.54 -10.11
CA MET A 444 -6.63 9.27 -11.33
C MET A 444 -7.42 8.84 -12.58
N PRO A 445 -7.71 7.54 -12.81
CA PRO A 445 -8.58 7.10 -13.91
C PRO A 445 -9.94 7.78 -13.91
N ARG A 446 -10.57 7.90 -12.74
CA ARG A 446 -11.87 8.57 -12.59
C ARG A 446 -11.81 10.04 -13.00
N ILE A 447 -10.78 10.75 -12.55
CA ILE A 447 -10.60 12.16 -12.90
C ILE A 447 -10.42 12.32 -14.41
N ALA A 448 -9.56 11.51 -15.02
CA ALA A 448 -9.30 11.53 -16.46
C ALA A 448 -10.53 11.20 -17.31
N TYR A 449 -11.32 10.20 -16.89
CA TYR A 449 -12.55 9.80 -17.58
C TYR A 449 -13.60 10.92 -17.58
N LEU A 450 -13.76 11.62 -16.45
CA LEU A 450 -14.75 12.68 -16.28
C LEU A 450 -14.32 14.03 -16.88
N ALA A 451 -13.01 14.24 -17.05
CA ALA A 451 -12.47 15.48 -17.58
C ALA A 451 -12.81 15.66 -19.07
N VAL A 452 -13.25 16.88 -19.44
CA VAL A 452 -13.48 17.24 -20.84
C VAL A 452 -12.18 17.53 -21.60
N ASN A 453 -11.19 18.08 -20.91
CA ASN A 453 -9.86 18.40 -21.40
C ASN A 453 -8.85 18.40 -20.24
N GLU A 454 -7.59 18.64 -20.54
CA GLU A 454 -6.50 18.65 -19.55
C GLU A 454 -6.67 19.73 -18.46
N GLU A 455 -7.18 20.92 -18.81
CA GLU A 455 -7.46 21.96 -17.82
C GLU A 455 -8.52 21.53 -16.80
N ASP A 456 -9.61 20.90 -17.26
CA ASP A 456 -10.64 20.35 -16.38
C ASP A 456 -10.11 19.18 -15.52
N PHE A 457 -9.14 18.42 -16.02
CA PHE A 457 -8.45 17.39 -15.23
C PHE A 457 -7.72 17.99 -14.04
N TYR A 458 -6.88 19.03 -14.26
CA TYR A 458 -6.14 19.67 -13.18
C TYR A 458 -7.07 20.34 -12.16
N ARG A 459 -8.14 21.00 -12.62
CA ARG A 459 -9.17 21.57 -11.73
C ARG A 459 -9.82 20.52 -10.82
N ARG A 460 -10.09 19.32 -11.35
CA ARG A 460 -10.66 18.21 -10.58
C ARG A 460 -9.64 17.58 -9.64
N LEU A 461 -8.39 17.45 -10.10
CA LEU A 461 -7.27 16.99 -9.28
C LEU A 461 -7.08 17.91 -8.08
N ASP A 462 -7.01 19.23 -8.29
CA ASP A 462 -6.88 20.22 -7.23
C ASP A 462 -7.98 20.10 -6.18
N HIS A 463 -9.23 19.95 -6.63
CA HIS A 463 -10.35 19.76 -5.73
C HIS A 463 -10.20 18.47 -4.87
N MET A 464 -9.78 17.36 -5.48
CA MET A 464 -9.53 16.12 -4.73
C MET A 464 -8.32 16.23 -3.80
N MET A 465 -7.27 16.95 -4.19
CA MET A 465 -6.11 17.23 -3.33
C MET A 465 -6.50 18.09 -2.13
N ASP A 466 -7.38 19.08 -2.30
CA ASP A 466 -7.87 19.92 -1.21
C ASP A 466 -8.67 19.11 -0.18
N ILE A 467 -9.52 18.20 -0.65
CA ILE A 467 -10.27 17.26 0.20
C ILE A 467 -9.29 16.33 0.93
N ALA A 468 -8.32 15.75 0.22
CA ALA A 468 -7.31 14.86 0.80
C ALA A 468 -6.49 15.56 1.88
N ALA A 469 -5.93 16.74 1.60
CA ALA A 469 -5.14 17.52 2.55
C ALA A 469 -5.95 17.90 3.79
N ARG A 470 -7.17 18.39 3.62
CA ARG A 470 -8.07 18.70 4.75
C ARG A 470 -8.39 17.46 5.59
N SER A 471 -8.63 16.29 4.97
CA SER A 471 -8.88 15.05 5.71
C SER A 471 -7.68 14.62 6.57
N LEU A 472 -6.46 14.77 6.04
CA LEU A 472 -5.23 14.46 6.76
C LEU A 472 -4.99 15.44 7.90
N ARG A 473 -5.29 16.72 7.68
CA ARG A 473 -5.24 17.75 8.74
C ARG A 473 -6.21 17.43 9.88
N ILE A 474 -7.46 17.11 9.57
CA ILE A 474 -8.47 16.71 10.58
C ILE A 474 -7.98 15.47 11.35
N LYS A 475 -7.48 14.45 10.63
CA LYS A 475 -6.95 13.22 11.25
C LYS A 475 -5.83 13.55 12.23
N ARG A 476 -4.84 14.37 11.82
CA ARG A 476 -3.72 14.81 12.66
C ARG A 476 -4.19 15.51 13.93
N GLU A 477 -5.13 16.44 13.82
CA GLU A 477 -5.66 17.16 14.98
C GLU A 477 -6.37 16.22 15.97
N VAL A 478 -7.17 15.28 15.46
CA VAL A 478 -7.88 14.30 16.30
C VAL A 478 -6.90 13.38 17.01
N ILE A 479 -5.97 12.74 16.28
CA ILE A 479 -5.03 11.81 16.91
C ILE A 479 -4.06 12.52 17.85
N THR A 480 -3.68 13.78 17.58
CA THR A 480 -2.84 14.56 18.51
C THR A 480 -3.57 14.82 19.83
N LYS A 481 -4.86 15.20 19.77
CA LYS A 481 -5.68 15.35 20.98
C LYS A 481 -5.80 14.04 21.76
N LEU A 482 -5.96 12.91 21.07
CA LEU A 482 -6.04 11.59 21.69
C LEU A 482 -4.70 11.18 22.32
N LEU A 483 -3.57 11.49 21.67
CA LEU A 483 -2.23 11.28 22.19
C LEU A 483 -2.02 12.06 23.50
N ASP A 484 -2.38 13.34 23.51
CA ASP A 484 -2.22 14.21 24.67
C ASP A 484 -3.18 13.84 25.83
N ASN A 485 -4.34 13.27 25.50
CA ASN A 485 -5.28 12.71 26.48
C ASN A 485 -4.87 11.30 26.98
N GLY A 486 -3.77 10.74 26.49
CA GLY A 486 -3.20 9.47 26.97
C GLY A 486 -3.75 8.20 26.32
N LEU A 487 -4.40 8.28 25.14
CA LEU A 487 -4.88 7.09 24.43
C LEU A 487 -3.74 6.21 23.90
N TYR A 488 -2.60 6.81 23.56
CA TYR A 488 -1.41 6.11 23.03
C TYR A 488 -0.21 6.26 23.99
N PRO A 489 -0.24 5.59 25.16
CA PRO A 489 0.77 5.78 26.18
C PRO A 489 2.18 5.45 25.70
N TYR A 490 2.37 4.37 24.93
CA TYR A 490 3.70 3.98 24.47
C TYR A 490 4.21 4.90 23.36
N THR A 491 3.33 5.27 22.42
CA THR A 491 3.64 6.29 21.41
C THR A 491 3.99 7.63 22.06
N LYS A 492 3.31 8.03 23.14
CA LYS A 492 3.68 9.25 23.88
C LYS A 492 5.07 9.17 24.49
N GLN A 493 5.47 8.02 25.03
CA GLN A 493 6.79 7.82 25.62
C GLN A 493 7.91 7.84 24.57
N TYR A 494 7.76 7.08 23.48
CA TYR A 494 8.84 6.84 22.52
C TYR A 494 8.84 7.80 21.31
N LEU A 495 7.71 8.43 21.02
CA LEU A 495 7.61 9.40 19.92
C LEU A 495 7.32 10.82 20.43
N GLY A 496 6.51 10.96 21.48
CA GLY A 496 6.18 12.24 22.10
C GLY A 496 5.17 13.10 21.32
N THR A 497 5.36 13.27 20.02
CA THR A 497 4.53 14.10 19.14
C THR A 497 4.53 13.62 17.68
N PHE A 498 3.47 13.94 16.95
CA PHE A 498 3.36 13.70 15.50
C PHE A 498 3.97 14.81 14.63
N ALA A 499 4.63 15.82 15.22
CA ALA A 499 5.17 16.97 14.48
C ALA A 499 6.14 16.58 13.33
N ASN A 500 6.83 15.46 13.48
CA ASN A 500 7.79 14.93 12.50
C ASN A 500 7.18 13.91 11.52
N HIS A 501 5.88 13.63 11.61
CA HIS A 501 5.19 12.70 10.73
C HIS A 501 4.58 13.43 9.55
N PHE A 502 4.60 12.80 8.37
CA PHE A 502 4.01 13.32 7.15
C PHE A 502 2.50 13.08 7.09
N SER A 503 1.83 13.92 6.31
CA SER A 503 0.48 13.74 5.79
C SER A 503 0.61 13.30 4.33
N THR A 504 0.26 12.06 4.02
CA THR A 504 0.62 11.45 2.73
C THR A 504 -0.53 11.49 1.73
N ILE A 505 -0.27 12.08 0.57
CA ILE A 505 -1.18 12.01 -0.57
C ILE A 505 -0.52 11.12 -1.62
N GLY A 506 -1.22 10.08 -2.04
CA GLY A 506 -0.80 9.18 -3.10
C GLY A 506 -1.74 9.23 -4.30
N LEU A 507 -1.36 8.54 -5.36
CA LEU A 507 -2.15 8.39 -6.56
C LEU A 507 -2.19 6.93 -7.01
N LEU A 508 -3.16 6.61 -7.87
CA LEU A 508 -3.31 5.28 -8.45
C LEU A 508 -3.79 5.36 -9.89
N GLY A 509 -3.27 4.48 -10.75
CA GLY A 509 -3.81 4.22 -12.08
C GLY A 509 -3.42 5.26 -13.13
N MET A 510 -2.22 5.83 -13.11
CA MET A 510 -1.82 6.78 -14.17
C MET A 510 -1.79 6.14 -15.55
N ASN A 511 -1.52 4.83 -15.63
CA ASN A 511 -1.66 4.07 -16.87
C ASN A 511 -3.07 4.16 -17.46
N GLU A 512 -4.08 3.83 -16.65
CA GLU A 512 -5.48 3.90 -17.08
C GLU A 512 -5.98 5.35 -17.16
N ALA A 513 -5.41 6.29 -16.42
CA ALA A 513 -5.69 7.72 -16.58
C ALA A 513 -5.34 8.20 -17.99
N GLY A 514 -4.19 7.80 -18.53
CA GLY A 514 -3.81 8.13 -19.91
C GLY A 514 -4.77 7.57 -20.96
N LEU A 515 -5.24 6.33 -20.76
CA LEU A 515 -6.21 5.67 -21.64
C LEU A 515 -7.60 6.35 -21.60
N ASN A 516 -8.04 6.76 -20.42
CA ASN A 516 -9.33 7.41 -20.21
C ASN A 516 -9.34 8.90 -20.60
N ALA A 517 -8.18 9.57 -20.54
CA ALA A 517 -8.04 10.98 -20.90
C ALA A 517 -8.37 11.21 -22.38
N ARG A 518 -9.42 12.00 -22.65
CA ARG A 518 -9.96 12.21 -24.00
C ARG A 518 -8.95 12.86 -24.97
N TRP A 519 -8.01 13.63 -24.44
CA TRP A 519 -6.97 14.34 -25.20
C TRP A 519 -5.69 13.51 -25.40
N LEU A 520 -5.54 12.38 -24.68
CA LEU A 520 -4.32 11.59 -24.68
C LEU A 520 -4.54 10.20 -25.30
N ARG A 521 -5.48 9.40 -24.78
CA ARG A 521 -5.87 8.07 -25.29
C ARG A 521 -4.69 7.11 -25.48
N LYS A 522 -3.68 7.21 -24.62
CA LYS A 522 -2.46 6.41 -24.67
C LYS A 522 -2.13 5.90 -23.27
N ASP A 523 -1.51 4.73 -23.17
CA ASP A 523 -1.08 4.13 -21.91
C ASP A 523 0.36 4.57 -21.55
N MET A 524 0.91 4.07 -20.43
CA MET A 524 2.23 4.45 -19.92
C MET A 524 3.40 4.02 -20.83
N THR A 525 3.17 3.20 -21.86
CA THR A 525 4.23 2.79 -22.79
C THR A 525 4.58 3.89 -23.79
N HIS A 526 3.77 4.94 -23.86
CA HIS A 526 3.94 6.05 -24.79
C HIS A 526 4.54 7.29 -24.10
N GLU A 527 5.46 7.97 -24.78
CA GLU A 527 6.14 9.16 -24.25
C GLU A 527 5.17 10.28 -23.86
N GLU A 528 4.04 10.42 -24.55
CA GLU A 528 3.04 11.44 -24.22
C GLU A 528 2.41 11.21 -22.84
N THR A 529 2.10 9.94 -22.51
CA THR A 529 1.54 9.59 -21.19
C THR A 529 2.59 9.70 -20.10
N GLN A 530 3.85 9.38 -20.41
CA GLN A 530 4.96 9.56 -19.48
C GLN A 530 5.17 11.04 -19.17
N THR A 531 5.12 11.91 -20.18
CA THR A 531 5.21 13.37 -20.02
C THR A 531 4.06 13.90 -19.18
N PHE A 532 2.81 13.56 -19.55
CA PHE A 532 1.62 13.90 -18.77
C PHE A 532 1.74 13.44 -17.31
N THR A 533 2.26 12.23 -17.07
CA THR A 533 2.46 11.71 -15.72
C THR A 533 3.49 12.51 -14.93
N LYS A 534 4.60 12.89 -15.56
CA LYS A 534 5.62 13.75 -14.92
C LYS A 534 5.04 15.12 -14.57
N ASP A 535 4.24 15.71 -15.46
CA ASP A 535 3.59 17.01 -15.23
C ASP A 535 2.57 16.93 -14.09
N VAL A 536 1.76 15.87 -14.04
CA VAL A 536 0.83 15.60 -12.93
C VAL A 536 1.57 15.44 -11.60
N LEU A 537 2.66 14.66 -11.56
CA LEU A 537 3.45 14.46 -10.35
C LEU A 537 4.10 15.77 -9.87
N ASN A 538 4.61 16.59 -10.78
CA ASN A 538 5.17 17.90 -10.44
C ASN A 538 4.09 18.86 -9.92
N HIS A 539 2.94 18.92 -10.58
CA HIS A 539 1.78 19.69 -10.11
C HIS A 539 1.36 19.28 -8.69
N MET A 540 1.26 17.97 -8.44
CA MET A 540 0.93 17.47 -7.09
C MET A 540 1.98 17.90 -6.06
N ARG A 541 3.27 17.91 -6.41
CA ARG A 541 4.32 18.41 -5.50
C ARG A 541 4.16 19.88 -5.20
N GLU A 542 3.87 20.73 -6.19
CA GLU A 542 3.62 22.15 -5.95
C GLU A 542 2.45 22.35 -4.97
N ARG A 543 1.34 21.65 -5.18
CA ARG A 543 0.19 21.67 -4.26
C ARG A 543 0.54 21.19 -2.85
N LEU A 544 1.37 20.16 -2.72
CA LEU A 544 1.82 19.69 -1.41
C LEU A 544 2.63 20.75 -0.67
N ALA A 545 3.47 21.53 -1.36
CA ALA A 545 4.19 22.66 -0.75
C ALA A 545 3.20 23.72 -0.24
N ASP A 546 2.19 24.07 -1.03
CA ASP A 546 1.14 25.01 -0.60
C ASP A 546 0.47 24.52 0.69
N TYR A 547 0.17 23.22 0.80
CA TYR A 547 -0.43 22.66 2.02
C TYR A 547 0.51 22.66 3.22
N GLN A 548 1.82 22.48 3.02
CA GLN A 548 2.79 22.62 4.12
C GLN A 548 2.79 24.03 4.69
N GLU A 549 2.76 25.04 3.82
CA GLU A 549 2.70 26.44 4.26
C GLU A 549 1.35 26.77 4.91
N LEU A 550 0.25 26.29 4.32
CA LEU A 550 -1.11 26.56 4.79
C LEU A 550 -1.39 25.95 6.17
N TYR A 551 -1.02 24.68 6.38
CA TYR A 551 -1.36 23.94 7.59
C TYR A 551 -0.22 23.89 8.62
N GLY A 552 1.01 24.20 8.22
CA GLY A 552 2.20 24.06 9.06
C GLY A 552 2.58 22.61 9.36
N ASP A 553 2.10 21.66 8.54
CA ASP A 553 2.34 20.23 8.65
C ASP A 553 3.20 19.73 7.49
N LEU A 554 3.89 18.61 7.68
CA LEU A 554 4.68 17.98 6.61
C LEU A 554 3.77 17.20 5.66
N TYR A 555 4.02 17.30 4.36
CA TYR A 555 3.30 16.59 3.32
C TYR A 555 4.27 15.86 2.39
N ASN A 556 3.87 14.70 1.89
CA ASN A 556 4.65 13.90 0.95
C ASN A 556 3.77 13.24 -0.12
N LEU A 557 4.42 12.90 -1.24
CA LEU A 557 3.84 12.22 -2.38
C LEU A 557 4.28 10.75 -2.36
N GLU A 558 3.33 9.83 -2.43
CA GLU A 558 3.57 8.38 -2.37
C GLU A 558 3.07 7.64 -3.62
N ALA A 559 3.85 6.64 -4.05
CA ALA A 559 3.42 5.67 -5.05
C ALA A 559 2.63 4.56 -4.34
N THR A 560 1.33 4.76 -4.14
CA THR A 560 0.48 3.83 -3.38
C THR A 560 0.52 2.41 -3.99
N PRO A 561 0.91 1.35 -3.24
CA PRO A 561 0.92 -0.02 -3.76
C PRO A 561 -0.44 -0.69 -3.83
N ALA A 562 -1.45 -0.04 -3.24
CA ALA A 562 -2.85 -0.22 -3.60
C ALA A 562 -3.31 -1.68 -3.58
N GLU A 563 -3.00 -2.43 -2.52
CA GLU A 563 -3.40 -3.84 -2.37
C GLU A 563 -4.90 -4.03 -2.56
N SER A 564 -5.71 -3.42 -1.70
CA SER A 564 -7.16 -3.41 -1.83
C SER A 564 -7.66 -2.24 -2.69
N THR A 565 -6.96 -1.11 -2.65
CA THR A 565 -7.37 0.13 -3.30
C THR A 565 -7.49 -0.03 -4.82
N SER A 566 -6.56 -0.75 -5.46
CA SER A 566 -6.58 -1.00 -6.91
C SER A 566 -7.87 -1.68 -7.35
N TYR A 567 -8.24 -2.78 -6.70
CA TYR A 567 -9.47 -3.50 -7.00
C TYR A 567 -10.71 -2.68 -6.63
N ARG A 568 -10.73 -2.06 -5.44
CA ARG A 568 -11.88 -1.32 -4.92
C ARG A 568 -12.29 -0.19 -5.86
N LEU A 569 -11.33 0.66 -6.26
CA LEU A 569 -11.61 1.81 -7.11
C LEU A 569 -12.08 1.36 -8.50
N ALA A 570 -11.37 0.42 -9.13
CA ALA A 570 -11.74 -0.10 -10.45
C ALA A 570 -13.12 -0.78 -10.46
N LYS A 571 -13.45 -1.55 -9.42
CA LYS A 571 -14.77 -2.20 -9.25
C LYS A 571 -15.91 -1.19 -9.15
N HIS A 572 -15.73 -0.14 -8.34
CA HIS A 572 -16.74 0.91 -8.17
C HIS A 572 -16.90 1.73 -9.45
N ASP A 573 -15.80 2.05 -10.11
CA ASP A 573 -15.79 2.78 -11.37
C ASP A 573 -16.51 2.02 -12.47
N ARG A 574 -16.16 0.75 -12.70
CA ARG A 574 -16.79 -0.08 -13.73
C ARG A 574 -18.29 -0.30 -13.49
N LYS A 575 -18.71 -0.34 -12.23
CA LYS A 575 -20.14 -0.40 -11.86
C LYS A 575 -20.88 0.89 -12.22
N ARG A 576 -20.26 2.05 -12.04
CA ARG A 576 -20.87 3.37 -12.24
C ARG A 576 -20.77 3.85 -13.70
N TYR A 577 -19.65 3.56 -14.34
CA TYR A 577 -19.28 3.93 -15.70
C TYR A 577 -18.84 2.67 -16.45
N PRO A 578 -19.78 1.93 -17.07
CA PRO A 578 -19.47 0.65 -17.71
C PRO A 578 -18.43 0.72 -18.84
N ASP A 579 -18.23 1.90 -19.43
CA ASP A 579 -17.29 2.20 -20.52
C ASP A 579 -15.95 2.79 -20.04
N ILE A 580 -15.75 2.97 -18.72
CA ILE A 580 -14.43 3.36 -18.21
C ILE A 580 -13.41 2.26 -18.45
N ILE A 581 -12.21 2.63 -18.87
CA ILE A 581 -11.13 1.69 -19.15
C ILE A 581 -10.43 1.34 -17.83
N THR A 582 -10.41 0.06 -17.49
CA THR A 582 -9.64 -0.52 -16.38
C THR A 582 -8.66 -1.55 -16.95
N ALA A 583 -7.70 -2.00 -16.16
CA ALA A 583 -6.97 -3.22 -16.49
C ALA A 583 -7.87 -4.47 -16.32
N GLY A 584 -7.44 -5.59 -16.90
CA GLY A 584 -8.23 -6.82 -17.05
C GLY A 584 -9.18 -6.77 -18.27
N GLU A 585 -9.21 -7.85 -19.05
CA GLU A 585 -10.01 -7.94 -20.27
C GLU A 585 -11.53 -7.89 -19.99
N PRO A 586 -12.38 -7.61 -20.99
CA PRO A 586 -13.83 -7.70 -20.84
C PRO A 586 -14.28 -9.07 -20.32
N GLY A 587 -14.89 -9.08 -19.11
CA GLY A 587 -15.34 -10.29 -18.42
C GLY A 587 -14.42 -10.77 -17.30
N GLU A 588 -13.22 -10.20 -17.18
CA GLU A 588 -12.29 -10.46 -16.08
C GLU A 588 -12.49 -9.50 -14.91
N THR A 589 -11.79 -9.76 -13.80
CA THR A 589 -11.83 -8.89 -12.61
C THR A 589 -11.10 -7.57 -12.91
N PRO A 590 -11.77 -6.40 -12.79
CA PRO A 590 -11.13 -5.12 -13.06
C PRO A 590 -10.13 -4.76 -11.96
N TYR A 591 -9.04 -4.11 -12.34
CA TYR A 591 -8.10 -3.48 -11.39
C TYR A 591 -7.45 -2.24 -12.03
N TYR A 592 -6.77 -1.44 -11.22
CA TYR A 592 -5.94 -0.33 -11.70
C TYR A 592 -4.46 -0.63 -11.48
N THR A 593 -3.64 -0.23 -12.44
CA THR A 593 -2.19 -0.39 -12.33
C THR A 593 -1.68 0.45 -11.17
N ASN A 594 -0.79 -0.12 -10.36
CA ASN A 594 -0.24 0.56 -9.19
C ASN A 594 0.38 1.92 -9.55
N SER A 595 0.04 2.94 -8.76
CA SER A 595 0.59 4.29 -8.86
C SER A 595 0.75 4.80 -10.29
N SER A 596 1.99 4.89 -10.76
CA SER A 596 2.42 5.29 -12.11
C SER A 596 3.26 4.22 -12.81
N HIS A 597 3.08 2.96 -12.40
CA HIS A 597 3.77 1.84 -13.03
C HIS A 597 3.31 1.62 -14.47
N LEU A 598 4.16 0.94 -15.23
CA LEU A 598 3.83 0.39 -16.54
C LEU A 598 2.71 -0.68 -16.44
N PRO A 599 1.92 -0.89 -17.50
CA PRO A 599 1.03 -2.03 -17.58
C PRO A 599 1.79 -3.33 -17.33
N VAL A 600 1.23 -4.20 -16.48
CA VAL A 600 1.92 -5.41 -16.00
C VAL A 600 2.25 -6.42 -17.11
N GLY A 601 1.54 -6.37 -18.24
CA GLY A 601 1.74 -7.23 -19.40
C GLY A 601 2.60 -6.63 -20.53
N TYR A 602 3.25 -5.47 -20.30
CA TYR A 602 3.93 -4.71 -21.35
C TYR A 602 5.16 -5.43 -21.94
N THR A 603 6.25 -5.55 -21.17
CA THR A 603 7.55 -6.03 -21.64
C THR A 603 8.10 -7.14 -20.75
N THR A 604 8.94 -7.99 -21.33
CA THR A 604 9.78 -8.95 -20.59
C THR A 604 11.20 -8.43 -20.39
N ASP A 605 11.56 -7.27 -20.97
CA ASP A 605 12.88 -6.65 -20.78
C ASP A 605 12.84 -5.72 -19.55
N ILE A 606 13.67 -6.02 -18.55
CA ILE A 606 13.74 -5.21 -17.32
C ILE A 606 14.28 -3.80 -17.60
N PHE A 607 15.22 -3.64 -18.53
CA PHE A 607 15.84 -2.35 -18.81
C PHE A 607 14.91 -1.44 -19.59
N ASP A 608 14.08 -1.99 -20.49
CA ASP A 608 12.98 -1.24 -21.09
C ASP A 608 12.02 -0.66 -20.04
N ALA A 609 11.71 -1.46 -19.01
CA ALA A 609 10.84 -1.02 -17.93
C ALA A 609 11.52 0.03 -17.04
N LEU A 610 12.81 -0.15 -16.73
CA LEU A 610 13.61 0.79 -15.94
C LEU A 610 13.80 2.12 -16.67
N ASP A 611 14.07 2.11 -17.98
CA ASP A 611 14.26 3.33 -18.80
C ASP A 611 13.03 4.25 -18.74
N VAL A 612 11.82 3.68 -18.68
CA VAL A 612 10.58 4.46 -18.52
C VAL A 612 10.34 4.87 -17.08
N GLN A 613 10.57 3.97 -16.12
CA GLN A 613 10.19 4.17 -14.73
C GLN A 613 11.18 5.04 -13.94
N ASP A 614 12.46 5.10 -14.32
CA ASP A 614 13.51 5.75 -13.54
C ASP A 614 13.18 7.22 -13.22
N GLU A 615 12.90 8.03 -14.25
CA GLU A 615 12.57 9.44 -14.04
C GLU A 615 11.28 9.62 -13.22
N ILE A 616 10.24 8.84 -13.55
CA ILE A 616 8.93 8.93 -12.89
C ILE A 616 9.03 8.59 -11.40
N GLN A 617 9.73 7.50 -11.06
CA GLN A 617 9.86 7.07 -9.66
C GLN A 617 10.64 8.09 -8.82
N THR A 618 11.58 8.82 -9.41
CA THR A 618 12.32 9.88 -8.70
C THR A 618 11.50 11.13 -8.37
N LEU A 619 10.29 11.28 -8.92
CA LEU A 619 9.40 12.41 -8.62
C LEU A 619 8.61 12.22 -7.32
N TYR A 620 8.46 10.98 -6.84
CA TYR A 620 7.90 10.72 -5.52
C TYR A 620 8.84 11.23 -4.43
N THR A 621 8.30 11.91 -3.42
CA THR A 621 9.11 12.43 -2.30
C THR A 621 9.31 11.40 -1.19
N SER A 622 8.57 10.27 -1.25
CA SER A 622 8.68 9.12 -0.36
C SER A 622 7.94 7.90 -0.95
N GLY A 623 8.15 6.70 -0.40
CA GLY A 623 7.22 5.59 -0.62
C GLY A 623 7.09 5.15 -2.08
N THR A 624 8.22 4.98 -2.76
CA THR A 624 8.34 4.40 -4.11
C THR A 624 9.21 3.15 -4.08
N VAL A 625 8.97 2.21 -4.99
CA VAL A 625 9.85 1.08 -5.25
C VAL A 625 9.64 0.51 -6.65
N PHE A 626 10.74 0.18 -7.33
CA PHE A 626 10.70 -0.64 -8.54
C PHE A 626 10.81 -2.13 -8.20
N HIS A 627 9.86 -2.91 -8.69
CA HIS A 627 9.84 -4.36 -8.53
C HIS A 627 10.32 -5.05 -9.80
N ALA A 628 11.48 -5.71 -9.73
CA ALA A 628 11.93 -6.61 -10.78
C ALA A 628 11.20 -7.97 -10.62
N PHE A 629 10.00 -8.10 -11.18
CA PHE A 629 9.20 -9.34 -11.14
C PHE A 629 9.85 -10.43 -11.98
N LEU A 630 10.54 -11.37 -11.34
CA LEU A 630 11.23 -12.48 -12.00
C LEU A 630 10.33 -13.71 -12.05
N GLY A 631 10.47 -14.53 -13.09
CA GLY A 631 9.70 -15.78 -13.22
C GLY A 631 10.07 -16.78 -12.13
N GLU A 632 11.38 -17.02 -11.95
CA GLU A 632 11.93 -17.91 -10.94
C GLU A 632 13.21 -17.35 -10.33
N LYS A 633 13.79 -18.08 -9.37
CA LYS A 633 15.07 -17.76 -8.76
C LYS A 633 16.15 -17.60 -9.85
N LEU A 634 17.01 -16.59 -9.71
CA LEU A 634 18.21 -16.43 -10.57
C LEU A 634 19.20 -17.59 -10.35
N PRO A 635 19.99 -17.99 -11.38
CA PRO A 635 20.82 -19.19 -11.31
C PRO A 635 21.75 -19.24 -10.10
N ASP A 636 22.38 -18.11 -9.77
CA ASP A 636 23.28 -18.00 -8.65
C ASP A 636 23.29 -16.59 -8.03
N TRP A 637 23.97 -16.47 -6.89
CA TRP A 637 24.18 -15.21 -6.19
C TRP A 637 24.96 -14.19 -7.05
N LYS A 638 25.83 -14.63 -7.97
CA LYS A 638 26.60 -13.74 -8.86
C LYS A 638 25.68 -13.02 -9.84
N SER A 639 24.70 -13.72 -10.39
CA SER A 639 23.68 -13.19 -11.29
C SER A 639 22.84 -12.13 -10.59
N ALA A 640 22.40 -12.42 -9.35
CA ALA A 640 21.69 -11.44 -8.53
C ALA A 640 22.55 -10.21 -8.20
N SER A 641 23.79 -10.42 -7.77
CA SER A 641 24.75 -9.35 -7.48
C SER A 641 24.99 -8.46 -8.69
N LYS A 642 25.21 -9.06 -9.86
CA LYS A 642 25.42 -8.34 -11.12
C LYS A 642 24.21 -7.48 -11.48
N LEU A 643 23.00 -8.04 -11.41
CA LEU A 643 21.77 -7.29 -11.73
C LEU A 643 21.55 -6.12 -10.77
N VAL A 644 21.67 -6.35 -9.46
CA VAL A 644 21.54 -5.30 -8.43
C VAL A 644 22.56 -4.19 -8.69
N ARG A 645 23.82 -4.55 -8.93
CA ARG A 645 24.89 -3.59 -9.26
C ARG A 645 24.57 -2.79 -10.52
N THR A 646 24.17 -3.46 -11.60
CA THR A 646 23.84 -2.80 -12.86
C THR A 646 22.69 -1.82 -12.69
N ILE A 647 21.65 -2.16 -11.92
CA ILE A 647 20.55 -1.23 -11.62
C ILE A 647 21.08 -0.03 -10.83
N ALA A 648 21.83 -0.27 -9.75
CA ALA A 648 22.36 0.79 -8.89
C ALA A 648 23.28 1.78 -9.62
N GLU A 649 24.15 1.27 -10.50
CA GLU A 649 25.16 2.07 -11.23
C GLU A 649 24.60 2.82 -12.44
N ASN A 650 23.45 2.42 -13.02
CA ASN A 650 22.92 3.04 -14.25
C ASN A 650 21.62 3.84 -14.04
N TYR A 651 20.88 3.61 -12.95
CA TYR A 651 19.58 4.25 -12.71
C TYR A 651 19.57 5.05 -11.40
N LYS A 652 18.72 6.07 -11.33
CA LYS A 652 18.61 7.01 -10.19
C LYS A 652 17.54 6.62 -9.18
N LEU A 653 16.66 5.69 -9.53
CA LEU A 653 15.55 5.23 -8.71
C LEU A 653 16.01 4.89 -7.29
N PRO A 654 15.26 5.35 -6.27
CA PRO A 654 15.75 5.32 -4.90
C PRO A 654 15.66 3.93 -4.27
N TYR A 655 14.70 3.10 -4.68
CA TYR A 655 14.43 1.80 -4.09
C TYR A 655 14.07 0.78 -5.16
N TYR A 656 14.66 -0.41 -5.06
CA TYR A 656 14.34 -1.54 -5.92
C TYR A 656 14.52 -2.87 -5.21
N THR A 657 13.98 -3.92 -5.81
CA THR A 657 14.05 -5.28 -5.27
C THR A 657 13.82 -6.33 -6.36
N LEU A 658 14.40 -7.51 -6.18
CA LEU A 658 14.15 -8.66 -7.04
C LEU A 658 12.96 -9.46 -6.50
N SER A 659 12.05 -9.87 -7.38
CA SER A 659 10.79 -10.52 -6.98
C SER A 659 10.58 -11.84 -7.76
N PRO A 660 11.38 -12.89 -7.51
CA PRO A 660 11.17 -14.23 -8.06
C PRO A 660 9.87 -14.88 -7.53
N THR A 661 9.27 -15.74 -8.34
CA THR A 661 8.21 -16.65 -7.88
C THR A 661 8.84 -17.98 -7.45
N TYR A 662 8.37 -18.53 -6.33
CA TYR A 662 8.76 -19.84 -5.83
C TYR A 662 7.56 -20.56 -5.23
N SER A 663 7.69 -21.86 -5.00
CA SER A 663 6.60 -22.66 -4.45
C SER A 663 7.05 -23.46 -3.24
N ILE A 664 6.14 -23.74 -2.32
CA ILE A 664 6.42 -24.52 -1.11
C ILE A 664 5.53 -25.76 -1.08
N CYS A 665 6.15 -26.93 -0.97
CA CYS A 665 5.49 -28.19 -0.70
C CYS A 665 5.62 -28.52 0.79
N GLN A 666 4.54 -28.97 1.43
CA GLN A 666 4.58 -29.35 2.86
C GLN A 666 5.64 -30.41 3.18
N ASP A 667 5.90 -31.34 2.26
CA ASP A 667 6.82 -32.45 2.51
C ASP A 667 8.20 -32.27 1.87
N HIS A 668 8.31 -31.46 0.82
CA HIS A 668 9.56 -31.29 0.06
C HIS A 668 10.15 -29.88 0.17
N GLY A 669 9.49 -28.99 0.91
CA GLY A 669 9.92 -27.62 1.13
C GLY A 669 9.95 -26.78 -0.14
N TYR A 670 11.02 -26.01 -0.29
CA TYR A 670 11.20 -25.04 -1.36
C TYR A 670 11.32 -25.68 -2.74
N LEU A 671 10.55 -25.16 -3.69
CA LEU A 671 10.55 -25.54 -5.10
C LEU A 671 10.82 -24.28 -5.94
N ILE A 672 11.74 -24.39 -6.90
CA ILE A 672 12.09 -23.31 -7.81
C ILE A 672 10.93 -23.05 -8.76
N GLY A 673 10.52 -21.79 -8.89
CA GLY A 673 9.47 -21.38 -9.82
C GLY A 673 8.04 -21.67 -9.36
N GLU A 674 7.11 -21.54 -10.30
CA GLU A 674 5.67 -21.68 -10.06
C GLU A 674 5.20 -23.13 -10.21
N HIS A 675 4.74 -23.71 -9.09
CA HIS A 675 4.23 -25.06 -9.00
C HIS A 675 3.03 -25.10 -8.05
N PHE A 676 1.80 -25.06 -8.59
CA PHE A 676 0.58 -25.29 -7.80
C PHE A 676 0.43 -26.75 -7.34
N THR A 677 1.12 -27.67 -8.01
CA THR A 677 1.22 -29.09 -7.67
C THR A 677 2.70 -29.45 -7.58
N CYS A 678 3.11 -30.03 -6.47
CA CYS A 678 4.49 -30.44 -6.23
C CYS A 678 4.93 -31.46 -7.29
N PRO A 679 6.03 -31.20 -8.03
CA PRO A 679 6.51 -32.11 -9.07
C PRO A 679 7.05 -33.43 -8.52
N VAL A 680 7.32 -33.50 -7.21
CA VAL A 680 7.91 -34.69 -6.55
C VAL A 680 6.83 -35.61 -5.95
N CYS A 681 5.85 -35.10 -5.18
CA CYS A 681 4.79 -35.94 -4.58
C CYS A 681 3.39 -35.77 -5.19
N GLY A 682 3.18 -34.83 -6.11
CA GLY A 682 1.86 -34.60 -6.71
C GLY A 682 0.82 -33.96 -5.79
N ARG A 683 1.19 -33.56 -4.56
CA ARG A 683 0.30 -32.79 -3.66
C ARG A 683 0.25 -31.31 -4.03
N LYS A 684 -0.78 -30.62 -3.55
CA LYS A 684 -0.89 -29.16 -3.70
C LYS A 684 0.30 -28.46 -3.05
N ALA A 685 0.85 -27.48 -3.76
CA ALA A 685 1.91 -26.61 -3.27
C ALA A 685 1.44 -25.15 -3.23
N GLU A 686 2.06 -24.38 -2.34
CA GLU A 686 1.78 -22.96 -2.12
C GLU A 686 2.71 -22.14 -3.00
N VAL A 687 2.17 -21.46 -4.01
CA VAL A 687 2.93 -20.51 -4.84
C VAL A 687 3.05 -19.18 -4.11
N TYR A 688 4.27 -18.73 -3.85
CA TYR A 688 4.58 -17.45 -3.23
C TYR A 688 5.06 -16.46 -4.28
N SER A 689 4.47 -15.26 -4.26
CA SER A 689 4.95 -14.14 -5.07
C SER A 689 4.74 -12.82 -4.35
N ARG A 690 5.46 -11.80 -4.79
CA ARG A 690 5.32 -10.42 -4.34
C ARG A 690 4.54 -9.66 -5.40
N ILE A 691 3.30 -9.27 -5.11
CA ILE A 691 2.45 -8.52 -6.06
C ILE A 691 2.51 -7.01 -5.79
N THR A 692 2.38 -6.59 -4.53
CA THR A 692 2.28 -5.17 -4.13
C THR A 692 3.45 -4.66 -3.31
N GLY A 693 4.24 -5.55 -2.69
CA GLY A 693 5.26 -5.14 -1.72
C GLY A 693 5.84 -6.27 -0.86
N TYR A 694 5.09 -7.31 -0.58
CA TYR A 694 5.58 -8.39 0.29
C TYR A 694 5.13 -9.76 -0.21
N TYR A 695 5.82 -10.81 0.24
CA TYR A 695 5.53 -12.18 -0.20
C TYR A 695 4.31 -12.74 0.51
N ARG A 696 3.38 -13.27 -0.29
CA ARG A 696 2.22 -14.03 0.19
C ARG A 696 1.92 -15.17 -0.78
N PRO A 697 1.26 -16.24 -0.29
CA PRO A 697 0.66 -17.22 -1.17
C PRO A 697 -0.28 -16.52 -2.17
N VAL A 698 -0.16 -16.83 -3.46
CA VAL A 698 -0.97 -16.22 -4.52
C VAL A 698 -2.47 -16.37 -4.22
N GLN A 699 -2.87 -17.46 -3.55
CA GLN A 699 -4.27 -17.75 -3.21
C GLN A 699 -4.87 -16.82 -2.14
N ASN A 700 -4.03 -16.11 -1.38
CA ASN A 700 -4.46 -15.24 -0.28
C ASN A 700 -4.77 -13.81 -0.72
N TRP A 701 -4.35 -13.42 -1.93
CA TRP A 701 -4.64 -12.10 -2.46
C TRP A 701 -6.12 -11.92 -2.80
N ASN A 702 -6.56 -10.66 -2.87
CA ASN A 702 -7.89 -10.33 -3.37
C ASN A 702 -8.00 -10.59 -4.88
N GLU A 703 -9.22 -10.56 -5.40
CA GLU A 703 -9.51 -10.91 -6.80
C GLU A 703 -8.76 -10.02 -7.79
N GLY A 704 -8.69 -8.70 -7.55
CA GLY A 704 -8.00 -7.78 -8.46
C GLY A 704 -6.49 -8.02 -8.50
N LYS A 705 -5.85 -8.25 -7.35
CA LYS A 705 -4.42 -8.60 -7.30
C LYS A 705 -4.12 -9.98 -7.85
N THR A 706 -5.06 -10.91 -7.73
CA THR A 706 -4.96 -12.22 -8.38
C THR A 706 -5.05 -12.08 -9.90
N GLN A 707 -5.90 -11.19 -10.43
CA GLN A 707 -5.95 -10.90 -11.86
C GLN A 707 -4.68 -10.17 -12.34
N GLU A 708 -4.22 -9.16 -11.61
CA GLU A 708 -2.95 -8.47 -11.91
C GLU A 708 -1.77 -9.43 -12.01
N TYR A 709 -1.73 -10.47 -11.16
CA TYR A 709 -0.72 -11.51 -11.23
C TYR A 709 -0.80 -12.34 -12.52
N LYS A 710 -2.01 -12.72 -12.96
CA LYS A 710 -2.21 -13.48 -14.19
C LYS A 710 -1.82 -12.69 -15.44
N ASP A 711 -2.12 -11.40 -15.45
CA ASP A 711 -1.87 -10.52 -16.60
C ASP A 711 -0.38 -10.13 -16.70
N ARG A 712 0.39 -10.38 -15.63
CA ARG A 712 1.79 -9.95 -15.54
C ARG A 712 2.71 -10.80 -16.41
N LYS A 713 3.56 -10.13 -17.18
CA LYS A 713 4.75 -10.74 -17.78
C LYS A 713 5.94 -10.56 -16.85
N SER A 714 6.57 -11.65 -16.47
CA SER A 714 7.83 -11.62 -15.73
C SER A 714 8.99 -11.17 -16.62
N TYR A 715 9.97 -10.51 -16.04
CA TYR A 715 11.18 -10.12 -16.74
C TYR A 715 12.07 -11.34 -17.03
N ASP A 716 12.56 -11.42 -18.26
CA ASP A 716 13.54 -12.40 -18.72
C ASP A 716 14.92 -11.74 -18.73
N ILE A 717 15.67 -11.93 -17.65
CA ILE A 717 16.99 -11.30 -17.46
C ILE A 717 18.00 -11.82 -18.49
N THR A 718 17.82 -13.03 -19.03
CA THR A 718 18.75 -13.59 -20.05
C THR A 718 18.63 -12.90 -21.41
N ARG A 719 17.47 -12.29 -21.68
CA ARG A 719 17.17 -11.58 -22.92
C ARG A 719 17.09 -10.06 -22.77
N SER A 720 17.21 -9.56 -21.55
CA SER A 720 17.12 -8.12 -21.26
C SER A 720 18.40 -7.41 -21.72
N VAL A 721 18.25 -6.29 -22.43
CA VAL A 721 19.38 -5.55 -23.01
C VAL A 721 19.43 -4.13 -22.45
N LEU A 722 20.53 -3.81 -21.77
CA LEU A 722 20.79 -2.44 -21.35
C LEU A 722 21.12 -1.58 -22.57
N LYS A 723 20.24 -0.63 -22.90
CA LYS A 723 20.40 0.26 -24.08
C LYS A 723 21.45 1.34 -23.86
N ASN A 724 21.51 1.87 -22.65
CA ASN A 724 22.37 2.98 -22.27
C ASN A 724 23.21 2.58 -21.04
N GLY A 725 24.51 2.29 -21.22
CA GLY A 725 25.43 1.93 -20.13
C GLY A 725 26.39 0.80 -20.48
N THR A 726 27.08 0.26 -19.47
CA THR A 726 28.01 -0.88 -19.63
C THR A 726 27.22 -2.14 -20.00
N THR A 727 27.56 -2.82 -21.09
CA THR A 727 26.78 -3.96 -21.62
C THR A 727 26.46 -5.00 -20.54
N PHE A 728 25.18 -5.16 -20.21
CA PHE A 728 24.71 -6.26 -19.38
C PHE A 728 24.61 -7.52 -20.24
N VAL A 729 25.55 -8.45 -20.04
CA VAL A 729 25.47 -9.81 -20.60
C VAL A 729 25.45 -10.75 -19.41
N LEU A 730 24.32 -11.38 -19.09
CA LEU A 730 24.40 -12.65 -18.38
C LEU A 730 25.10 -13.59 -19.34
N GLU A 731 26.32 -14.03 -19.01
CA GLU A 731 26.89 -15.15 -19.74
C GLU A 731 25.86 -16.28 -19.59
N PRO A 732 25.28 -16.80 -20.69
CA PRO A 732 24.61 -18.09 -20.59
C PRO A 732 25.63 -19.02 -19.95
N GLU A 733 25.20 -19.91 -19.05
CA GLU A 733 26.08 -20.89 -18.40
C GLU A 733 27.19 -21.27 -19.38
N LYS A 734 28.45 -21.12 -18.98
CA LYS A 734 29.52 -21.80 -19.70
C LYS A 734 29.14 -23.27 -19.70
N SER A 735 28.44 -23.72 -20.73
CA SER A 735 28.44 -25.11 -21.12
C SER A 735 29.90 -25.44 -21.24
N ALA A 736 30.38 -26.34 -20.39
CA ALA A 736 31.78 -26.74 -20.33
C ALA A 736 32.36 -26.78 -21.75
N ASP A 737 33.49 -26.09 -21.96
CA ASP A 737 34.15 -25.97 -23.27
C ASP A 737 34.19 -27.35 -23.95
N TRP A 738 33.49 -27.47 -25.09
CA TRP A 738 33.23 -28.73 -25.80
C TRP A 738 34.52 -29.46 -26.21
N ALA A 739 35.65 -28.74 -26.31
CA ALA A 739 36.93 -29.25 -26.78
C ALA A 739 37.59 -30.31 -25.86
N GLU A 740 37.15 -30.45 -24.61
CA GLU A 740 37.74 -31.42 -23.66
C GLU A 740 36.80 -32.60 -23.27
N SER A 741 35.57 -32.65 -23.81
CA SER A 741 34.52 -33.53 -23.26
C SER A 741 34.55 -35.00 -23.70
N GLY A 742 35.15 -35.33 -24.85
CA GLY A 742 35.25 -36.72 -25.36
C GLY A 742 33.92 -37.42 -25.68
N ALA A 743 32.77 -36.74 -25.53
CA ALA A 743 31.44 -37.28 -25.81
C ALA A 743 31.16 -37.23 -27.32
N LYS A 744 30.59 -38.32 -27.87
CA LYS A 744 30.26 -38.41 -29.30
C LYS A 744 28.95 -37.70 -29.60
N GLU A 745 28.79 -37.20 -30.82
CA GLU A 745 27.51 -36.73 -31.37
C GLU A 745 26.41 -37.77 -31.09
N GLY A 746 25.29 -37.35 -30.49
CA GLY A 746 24.25 -38.28 -30.09
C GLY A 746 23.24 -37.73 -29.09
N ILE A 747 22.28 -38.57 -28.74
CA ILE A 747 21.24 -38.29 -27.74
C ILE A 747 21.49 -39.23 -26.55
N TYR A 748 21.61 -38.68 -25.34
CA TYR A 748 21.83 -39.39 -24.09
C TYR A 748 20.66 -39.18 -23.14
N LEU A 749 20.05 -40.25 -22.65
CA LEU A 749 19.03 -40.22 -21.60
C LEU A 749 19.66 -40.61 -20.26
N PHE A 750 19.88 -39.62 -19.41
CA PHE A 750 20.32 -39.83 -18.03
C PHE A 750 19.16 -40.33 -17.17
N THR A 751 19.37 -41.45 -16.50
CA THR A 751 18.41 -42.11 -15.63
C THR A 751 19.05 -42.44 -14.27
N THR A 752 18.25 -42.79 -13.27
CA THR A 752 18.75 -43.42 -12.03
C THR A 752 17.90 -44.65 -11.71
N LYS A 753 18.43 -45.57 -10.90
CA LYS A 753 17.73 -46.81 -10.53
C LYS A 753 16.39 -46.57 -9.83
N THR A 754 16.26 -45.46 -9.12
CA THR A 754 15.07 -45.09 -8.33
C THR A 754 14.12 -44.14 -9.05
N CYS A 755 14.45 -43.69 -10.26
CA CYS A 755 13.70 -42.69 -11.01
C CYS A 755 12.34 -43.21 -11.53
N PRO A 756 11.20 -42.75 -10.99
CA PRO A 756 9.87 -43.23 -11.41
C PRO A 756 9.49 -42.75 -12.81
N ASN A 757 9.95 -41.56 -13.20
CA ASN A 757 9.62 -40.92 -14.47
C ASN A 757 10.51 -41.41 -15.63
N CYS A 758 11.58 -42.15 -15.36
CA CYS A 758 12.49 -42.64 -16.38
C CYS A 758 11.85 -43.70 -17.28
N ARG A 759 10.90 -44.49 -16.76
CA ARG A 759 10.12 -45.43 -17.58
C ARG A 759 9.26 -44.70 -18.62
N MET A 760 8.66 -43.58 -18.23
CA MET A 760 7.83 -42.77 -19.12
C MET A 760 8.67 -42.06 -20.18
N ALA A 761 9.83 -41.50 -19.80
CA ALA A 761 10.77 -40.91 -20.74
C ALA A 761 11.25 -41.92 -21.82
N LYS A 762 11.53 -43.18 -21.42
CA LYS A 762 11.86 -44.26 -22.36
C LYS A 762 10.72 -44.57 -23.32
N GLU A 763 9.46 -44.54 -22.85
CA GLU A 763 8.29 -44.75 -23.72
C GLU A 763 8.11 -43.62 -24.74
N PHE A 764 8.37 -42.36 -24.35
CA PHE A 764 8.33 -41.22 -25.26
C PHE A 764 9.40 -41.31 -26.35
N LEU A 765 10.57 -41.85 -26.02
CA LEU A 765 11.73 -41.94 -26.91
C LEU A 765 11.79 -43.25 -27.70
N LYS A 766 10.77 -44.11 -27.64
CA LYS A 766 10.80 -45.45 -28.27
C LYS A 766 11.08 -45.46 -29.78
N ASP A 767 10.77 -44.37 -30.48
CA ASP A 767 10.96 -44.21 -31.92
C ASP A 767 12.25 -43.42 -32.26
N ARG A 768 13.17 -43.24 -31.31
CA ARG A 768 14.43 -42.48 -31.46
C ARG A 768 15.63 -43.35 -31.05
N GLU A 769 16.76 -43.12 -31.70
CA GLU A 769 18.05 -43.64 -31.21
C GLU A 769 18.58 -42.74 -30.09
N TYR A 770 18.87 -43.34 -28.94
CA TYR A 770 19.47 -42.67 -27.79
C TYR A 770 20.25 -43.68 -26.93
N GLU A 771 21.24 -43.21 -26.18
CA GLU A 771 22.01 -43.98 -25.22
C GLU A 771 21.47 -43.76 -23.80
N VAL A 772 21.30 -44.82 -23.00
CA VAL A 772 20.88 -44.67 -21.59
C VAL A 772 22.12 -44.61 -20.71
N VAL A 773 22.23 -43.55 -19.93
CA VAL A 773 23.31 -43.37 -18.94
C VAL A 773 22.69 -43.45 -17.54
N ASP A 774 23.23 -44.29 -16.66
CA ASP A 774 22.90 -44.21 -15.24
C ASP A 774 23.74 -43.09 -14.60
N ALA A 775 23.07 -42.08 -14.08
CA ALA A 775 23.70 -40.85 -13.59
C ALA A 775 24.49 -41.08 -12.30
N GLU A 776 24.16 -42.11 -11.51
CA GLU A 776 24.88 -42.48 -10.27
C GLU A 776 26.10 -43.36 -10.58
N GLU A 777 26.02 -44.20 -11.62
CA GLU A 777 27.13 -45.04 -12.05
C GLU A 777 28.14 -44.30 -12.94
N ASN A 778 27.76 -43.15 -13.51
CA ASN A 778 28.61 -42.32 -14.39
C ASN A 778 28.70 -40.87 -13.88
N PRO A 779 29.19 -40.64 -12.64
CA PRO A 779 29.20 -39.33 -12.01
C PRO A 779 30.04 -38.31 -12.81
N GLU A 780 31.14 -38.75 -13.43
CA GLU A 780 31.94 -37.87 -14.28
C GLU A 780 31.18 -37.35 -15.50
N LEU A 781 30.32 -38.17 -16.12
CA LEU A 781 29.53 -37.75 -17.27
C LEU A 781 28.32 -36.90 -16.84
N SER A 782 27.73 -37.23 -15.69
CA SER A 782 26.68 -36.43 -15.05
C SER A 782 27.16 -35.02 -14.69
N ASP A 783 28.32 -34.89 -14.04
CA ASP A 783 28.90 -33.59 -13.69
C ASP A 783 29.26 -32.78 -14.94
N ARG A 784 29.83 -33.42 -15.97
CA ARG A 784 30.18 -32.76 -17.25
C ARG A 784 29.00 -32.12 -17.96
N PHE A 785 27.82 -32.75 -17.94
CA PHE A 785 26.60 -32.20 -18.52
C PHE A 785 25.75 -31.39 -17.53
N GLY A 786 26.17 -31.28 -16.27
CA GLY A 786 25.41 -30.62 -15.21
C GLY A 786 24.07 -31.32 -14.93
N ILE A 787 24.06 -32.65 -14.91
CA ILE A 787 22.86 -33.46 -14.68
C ILE A 787 22.54 -33.47 -13.19
N MET A 788 21.61 -32.61 -12.78
CA MET A 788 21.17 -32.52 -11.39
C MET A 788 19.94 -33.39 -11.07
N GLN A 789 19.29 -33.98 -12.09
CA GLN A 789 18.10 -34.81 -11.92
C GLN A 789 17.87 -35.78 -13.08
N ALA A 790 17.14 -36.87 -12.81
CA ALA A 790 16.72 -37.87 -13.79
C ALA A 790 15.18 -37.98 -13.88
N PRO A 791 14.58 -38.17 -15.07
CA PRO A 791 15.25 -38.31 -16.36
C PRO A 791 15.67 -36.95 -16.93
N THR A 792 16.85 -36.90 -17.54
CA THR A 792 17.29 -35.74 -18.35
C THR A 792 17.78 -36.25 -19.69
N LEU A 793 17.22 -35.72 -20.78
CA LEU A 793 17.69 -35.99 -22.13
C LEU A 793 18.69 -34.91 -22.53
N VAL A 794 19.84 -35.33 -23.05
CA VAL A 794 20.89 -34.47 -23.57
C VAL A 794 21.05 -34.76 -25.05
N GLN A 795 20.86 -33.76 -25.89
CA GLN A 795 21.15 -33.83 -27.32
C GLN A 795 22.45 -33.09 -27.59
N VAL A 796 23.42 -33.76 -28.22
CA VAL A 796 24.71 -33.20 -28.61
C VAL A 796 24.75 -33.05 -30.14
N GLY A 797 24.75 -31.80 -30.63
CA GLY A 797 24.82 -31.45 -32.05
C GLY A 797 26.23 -31.56 -32.66
N ARG A 798 26.30 -31.52 -34.00
CA ARG A 798 27.57 -31.59 -34.78
C ARG A 798 28.50 -30.40 -34.58
N ASP A 799 27.93 -29.28 -34.18
CA ASP A 799 28.56 -28.00 -33.86
C ASP A 799 28.97 -27.89 -32.38
N GLY A 800 28.73 -28.94 -31.58
CA GLY A 800 28.97 -28.94 -30.15
C GLY A 800 27.85 -28.29 -29.34
N GLU A 801 26.71 -27.93 -29.96
CA GLU A 801 25.55 -27.41 -29.25
C GLU A 801 24.95 -28.51 -28.35
N VAL A 802 24.86 -28.26 -27.04
CA VAL A 802 24.27 -29.19 -26.07
C VAL A 802 22.91 -28.67 -25.65
N LYS A 803 21.85 -29.43 -25.96
CA LYS A 803 20.47 -29.14 -25.52
C LYS A 803 20.04 -30.12 -24.45
N LYS A 804 19.57 -29.58 -23.32
CA LYS A 804 19.11 -30.36 -22.17
C LYS A 804 17.59 -30.27 -22.04
N TYR A 805 16.93 -31.41 -22.01
CA TYR A 805 15.49 -31.54 -21.77
C TYR A 805 15.30 -32.29 -20.46
N VAL A 806 15.12 -31.53 -19.40
CA VAL A 806 15.06 -32.03 -18.03
C VAL A 806 13.61 -32.42 -17.71
N ASN A 807 13.39 -33.58 -17.08
CA ASN A 807 12.09 -34.20 -16.77
C ASN A 807 11.33 -34.83 -17.96
N ALA A 808 10.40 -35.72 -17.67
CA ALA A 808 9.66 -36.48 -18.69
C ALA A 808 8.76 -35.61 -19.59
N SER A 809 8.21 -34.50 -19.07
CA SER A 809 7.33 -33.60 -19.83
C SER A 809 8.09 -32.85 -20.91
N ASN A 810 9.29 -32.35 -20.61
CA ASN A 810 10.14 -31.68 -21.59
C ASN A 810 10.69 -32.66 -22.63
N ILE A 811 10.99 -33.90 -22.21
CA ILE A 811 11.37 -34.98 -23.13
C ILE A 811 10.23 -35.31 -24.10
N ARG A 812 8.99 -35.35 -23.61
CA ARG A 812 7.80 -35.52 -24.46
C ARG A 812 7.66 -34.38 -25.47
N ARG A 813 7.80 -33.14 -25.00
CA ARG A 813 7.73 -31.94 -25.86
C ARG A 813 8.80 -31.95 -26.94
N PHE A 814 10.03 -32.34 -26.60
CA PHE A 814 11.12 -32.54 -27.57
C PHE A 814 10.72 -33.53 -28.68
N VAL A 815 10.10 -34.66 -28.32
CA VAL A 815 9.64 -35.67 -29.29
C VAL A 815 8.50 -35.13 -30.17
N GLU A 816 7.59 -34.34 -29.59
CA GLU A 816 6.45 -33.72 -30.29
C GLU A 816 6.88 -32.58 -31.24
N GLU A 817 7.86 -31.76 -30.86
CA GLU A 817 8.40 -30.65 -31.67
C GLU A 817 9.34 -31.15 -32.79
N SER A 818 9.90 -32.34 -32.65
CA SER A 818 10.84 -32.93 -33.62
C SER A 818 10.15 -33.87 -34.63
N ARG A 819 8.82 -33.88 -34.71
CA ARG A 819 8.00 -34.73 -35.60
C ARG A 819 7.64 -34.07 -36.92
#